data_AF-A0A5D0CTE5-F1
#
_entry.id   AF-A0A5D0CTE5-F1
#
_cell.length_a   1.000
_cell.length_b   1.000
_cell.length_c   1.000
_cell.angle_alpha   90.00
_cell.angle_beta   90.00
_cell.angle_gamma   90.00
#
_symmetry.space_group_name_H-M   'P 1'
#
loop_
_entity.id
_entity.type
_entity.pdbx_description
1 polymer ?
#
loop_
_entity_poly.entity_id
_entity_poly.type
_entity_poly.pdbx_seq_one_letter_code
_entity_poly.pdbx_strand_id
1 'polypeptide(L)'
;MMYYLNSNWFILTSYTYQYPDKMKIYYKKGDDTPTPPQGGCTVPAPGKVIESSLNSPDPSGVIKADSRGSERFEVSDGIPTTESLYGNVRAKGYLSQNRFVEMSGKCTFPVTVNRTYQLSWDPGKTVTRPDGSTYTAPDPQSDTEERSYDYTIERPYSFWVIDNLEVYEISEAALWNYAFEGGGIRIRPTGYQPPGFVTSKTGGFEAPTPPDSVEAPSRSISGGRSRPGVPTENLKSYAESAVQKVKVRNDSFSFNGGTIMNGSPTEQSGPTPGNIPEAAQINENVLYSPGNVIPTSKTNRANQPSTGSIYYSLMSGNINGGADVNYPIYGINPVTVHTPVVMYPDVSDDQAHNQKTSPARGRSAVILDRPFTVEMPNRGQHNNYKGYGYNNYLKYIGSKQVRFPFDVYNAGRTVFYPKNTWIEVDKARESFLFDLPVWVDEGYYEVEFMTVAHNAPDGATRQRNANLDLNHHIAYAAVPIDVIGRVYDFRVTDIADYNWESVFRTSPGSSSPTGAAYWVGLKGIDGDERGNRAPFTLPIRPGSHPLYRNAVVKTGYHFKFDLKTKGNMFGLRDSIRITPSFYFISAKDGARVPVDLYYHAGRRSYVKIGSAGDRVQRYVILNERLRHVPVEELTDTALYKYDHDYSFDQIAGISRSQYVHTYIEKIARQKTPVGRLSLLELNSRIRTFIGPKGGIPSGVNPARANASIQKWYGEYSLPADVYAVPAGTNVAEYGRTHNGLTERSPIFLRDGYIVVNFRVETVRNGESGTPHLQYVHAPMMNQWFDMEGFERWGTDPYGRRFTFLDGDVVFYDAGRSSRDDFRSLVTH
;
A
#
# COMPACT_ATOMS: atom_id res chain seq x y z
N MET A 1 0.99 -32.15 -44.32
CA MET A 1 1.56 -31.90 -45.65
C MET A 1 3.07 -31.78 -45.52
N MET A 2 3.82 -32.46 -46.40
CA MET A 2 5.25 -32.21 -46.69
C MET A 2 5.35 -31.05 -47.71
N TYR A 3 6.43 -30.27 -47.84
CA TYR A 3 7.73 -30.15 -47.13
C TYR A 3 7.87 -28.67 -46.67
N TYR A 4 9.00 -28.02 -46.29
CA TYR A 4 10.44 -28.24 -46.35
C TYR A 4 11.13 -27.58 -45.13
N LEU A 5 12.26 -28.13 -44.69
CA LEU A 5 13.20 -27.49 -43.77
C LEU A 5 14.19 -26.61 -44.55
N ASN A 6 14.61 -25.48 -43.98
CA ASN A 6 16.02 -25.09 -44.01
C ASN A 6 16.36 -24.07 -42.92
N SER A 7 17.24 -24.50 -42.02
CA SER A 7 17.96 -23.66 -41.06
C SER A 7 19.11 -22.92 -41.74
N ASN A 8 19.41 -21.69 -41.33
CA ASN A 8 20.75 -21.12 -41.48
C ASN A 8 21.05 -20.09 -40.37
N TRP A 9 22.32 -19.99 -40.00
CA TRP A 9 22.79 -19.27 -38.81
C TRP A 9 23.13 -17.80 -39.08
N PHE A 10 23.15 -17.00 -38.02
CA PHE A 10 23.67 -15.64 -38.05
C PHE A 10 25.20 -15.65 -37.95
N ILE A 11 25.87 -14.95 -38.87
CA ILE A 11 27.25 -14.49 -38.67
C ILE A 11 27.23 -12.96 -38.67
N LEU A 12 27.34 -12.38 -37.48
CA LEU A 12 27.64 -10.97 -37.29
C LEU A 12 29.09 -10.71 -37.72
N THR A 13 29.27 -9.93 -38.80
CA THR A 13 30.59 -9.43 -39.19
C THR A 13 30.58 -7.91 -39.03
N SER A 14 31.14 -7.42 -37.92
CA SER A 14 31.30 -5.98 -37.68
C SER A 14 32.52 -5.46 -38.43
N TYR A 15 32.33 -4.51 -39.34
CA TYR A 15 33.43 -3.78 -39.96
C TYR A 15 33.60 -2.43 -39.26
N THR A 16 34.65 -2.32 -38.44
CA THR A 16 35.11 -1.04 -37.89
C THR A 16 36.06 -0.40 -38.90
N TYR A 17 35.60 0.59 -39.65
CA TYR A 17 36.48 1.38 -40.52
C TYR A 17 36.97 2.64 -39.81
N GLN A 18 38.23 2.57 -39.39
CA GLN A 18 39.03 3.71 -38.97
C GLN A 18 39.50 4.45 -40.24
N TYR A 19 39.19 5.74 -40.37
CA TYR A 19 39.73 6.57 -41.46
C TYR A 19 41.24 6.78 -41.26
N PRO A 20 42.01 6.64 -42.35
CA PRO A 20 42.95 7.70 -42.67
C PRO A 20 42.97 8.10 -44.17
N ASP A 21 43.11 9.40 -44.38
CA ASP A 21 43.80 10.07 -45.49
C ASP A 21 43.32 9.94 -46.96
N LYS A 22 42.87 11.10 -47.47
CA LYS A 22 43.01 11.59 -48.86
C LYS A 22 42.35 10.76 -49.98
N MET A 23 41.02 10.87 -50.11
CA MET A 23 40.41 10.76 -51.43
C MET A 23 40.72 12.00 -52.28
N LYS A 24 41.57 11.85 -53.30
CA LYS A 24 41.60 12.75 -54.46
C LYS A 24 40.49 12.35 -55.43
N ILE A 25 39.41 13.11 -55.45
CA ILE A 25 38.35 12.93 -56.46
C ILE A 25 38.86 13.48 -57.80
N TYR A 26 39.06 12.58 -58.77
CA TYR A 26 39.30 12.97 -60.16
C TYR A 26 37.96 13.23 -60.84
N TYR A 27 37.58 14.51 -60.96
CA TYR A 27 36.54 14.88 -61.91
C TYR A 27 37.08 14.70 -63.33
N LYS A 28 36.66 13.63 -64.00
CA LYS A 28 36.82 13.53 -65.45
C LYS A 28 35.87 14.56 -66.06
N LYS A 29 36.40 15.73 -66.37
CA LYS A 29 35.68 16.79 -67.08
C LYS A 29 35.18 16.21 -68.40
N GLY A 30 33.87 16.04 -68.53
CA GLY A 30 33.26 15.86 -69.84
C GLY A 30 33.41 17.18 -70.59
N ASP A 31 34.17 17.19 -71.67
CA ASP A 31 34.15 18.32 -72.61
C ASP A 31 32.88 18.21 -73.46
N ASP A 32 31.73 18.44 -72.82
CA ASP A 32 30.55 18.94 -73.51
C ASP A 32 30.79 20.43 -73.77
N THR A 33 31.45 20.73 -74.90
CA THR A 33 31.46 22.09 -75.45
C THR A 33 30.01 22.51 -75.67
N PRO A 34 29.49 23.52 -74.96
CA PRO A 34 28.09 23.90 -75.12
C PRO A 34 27.91 24.47 -76.53
N THR A 35 27.02 23.87 -77.32
CA THR A 35 26.55 24.47 -78.56
C THR A 35 26.02 25.86 -78.23
N PRO A 36 26.54 26.95 -78.85
CA PRO A 36 26.07 28.30 -78.51
C PRO A 36 24.57 28.41 -78.79
N PRO A 37 23.77 28.97 -77.87
CA PRO A 37 22.34 29.14 -78.10
C PRO A 37 22.11 30.07 -79.30
N GLN A 38 21.02 29.82 -80.04
CA GLN A 38 20.63 30.64 -81.19
C GLN A 38 20.59 32.14 -80.83
N GLY A 39 21.10 32.99 -81.73
CA GLY A 39 20.91 34.45 -81.62
C GLY A 39 21.99 35.23 -80.86
N GLY A 40 23.22 34.73 -80.73
CA GLY A 40 24.35 35.55 -80.24
C GLY A 40 24.39 35.78 -78.73
N CYS A 41 23.83 34.85 -77.94
CA CYS A 41 23.82 34.90 -76.49
C CYS A 41 24.91 34.00 -75.86
N THR A 42 25.47 34.45 -74.73
CA THR A 42 26.34 33.61 -73.90
C THR A 42 25.52 32.53 -73.19
N VAL A 43 26.14 31.40 -72.87
CA VAL A 43 25.60 30.43 -71.90
C VAL A 43 25.44 31.13 -70.54
N PRO A 44 24.31 30.94 -69.81
CA PRO A 44 24.15 31.51 -68.47
C PRO A 44 25.20 30.97 -67.49
N ALA A 45 25.85 31.85 -66.75
CA ALA A 45 26.81 31.52 -65.70
C ALA A 45 26.26 31.86 -64.30
N PRO A 46 26.57 31.06 -63.26
CA PRO A 46 26.11 31.30 -61.89
C PRO A 46 26.77 32.56 -61.30
N GLY A 47 25.97 33.35 -60.59
CA GLY A 47 26.34 34.62 -59.96
C GLY A 47 26.01 34.61 -58.46
N LYS A 48 25.04 35.43 -58.04
CA LYS A 48 24.64 35.53 -56.64
C LYS A 48 23.94 34.24 -56.17
N VAL A 49 24.04 33.98 -54.87
CA VAL A 49 23.36 32.88 -54.20
C VAL A 49 22.51 33.44 -53.06
N ILE A 50 21.29 32.94 -52.91
CA ILE A 50 20.44 33.12 -51.73
C ILE A 50 20.23 31.73 -51.14
N GLU A 51 20.84 31.47 -49.99
CA GLU A 51 20.77 30.17 -49.33
C GLU A 51 20.41 30.29 -47.85
N SER A 52 19.66 29.30 -47.37
CA SER A 52 19.33 29.12 -45.96
C SER A 52 19.77 27.71 -45.56
N SER A 53 20.66 27.61 -44.58
CA SER A 53 21.04 26.33 -43.98
C SER A 53 19.86 25.70 -43.24
N LEU A 54 19.83 24.37 -43.12
CA LEU A 54 18.78 23.65 -42.40
C LEU A 54 18.63 24.19 -40.96
N ASN A 55 17.42 24.65 -40.64
CA ASN A 55 17.11 25.22 -39.33
C ASN A 55 17.10 24.14 -38.23
N SER A 56 17.47 24.54 -37.01
CA SER A 56 17.32 23.68 -35.82
C SER A 56 15.82 23.49 -35.48
N PRO A 57 15.36 22.28 -35.14
CA PRO A 57 14.00 22.04 -34.64
C PRO A 57 13.74 22.59 -33.24
N ASP A 58 14.79 22.97 -32.50
CA ASP A 58 14.77 23.43 -31.11
C ASP A 58 13.83 22.58 -30.21
N PRO A 59 14.11 21.26 -30.08
CA PRO A 59 13.16 20.33 -29.49
C PRO A 59 13.26 20.30 -27.97
N SER A 60 12.10 20.19 -27.31
CA SER A 60 12.00 20.00 -25.86
C SER A 60 10.97 18.92 -25.55
N GLY A 61 11.14 18.21 -24.43
CA GLY A 61 10.24 17.11 -24.06
C GLY A 61 10.15 16.89 -22.55
N VAL A 62 9.00 16.39 -22.11
CA VAL A 62 8.72 16.04 -20.71
C VAL A 62 8.03 14.68 -20.64
N ILE A 63 8.24 13.98 -19.53
CA ILE A 63 7.50 12.77 -19.14
C ILE A 63 6.95 13.04 -17.74
N LYS A 64 5.63 13.11 -17.55
CA LYS A 64 5.01 13.36 -16.25
C LYS A 64 3.81 12.45 -16.00
N ALA A 65 3.28 12.44 -14.78
CA ALA A 65 2.05 11.73 -14.46
C ALA A 65 0.88 12.27 -15.30
N ASP A 66 -0.08 11.41 -15.65
CA ASP A 66 -1.28 11.81 -16.39
C ASP A 66 -2.13 12.87 -15.68
N SER A 67 -3.07 13.45 -16.44
CA SER A 67 -3.78 14.69 -16.12
C SER A 67 -2.85 15.91 -16.20
N ARG A 68 -2.32 16.19 -17.41
CA ARG A 68 -1.42 17.32 -17.69
C ARG A 68 -1.96 18.64 -17.13
N GLY A 69 -1.16 19.32 -16.31
CA GLY A 69 -1.53 20.55 -15.60
C GLY A 69 -2.25 20.35 -14.26
N SER A 70 -2.65 19.12 -13.93
CA SER A 70 -3.26 18.72 -12.65
C SER A 70 -2.67 17.39 -12.15
N GLU A 71 -1.39 17.14 -12.45
CA GLU A 71 -0.70 15.87 -12.25
C GLU A 71 -0.83 15.38 -10.81
N ARG A 72 -1.34 14.16 -10.58
CA ARG A 72 -1.57 13.64 -9.23
C ARG A 72 -0.29 13.30 -8.46
N PHE A 73 0.79 13.05 -9.18
CA PHE A 73 2.10 12.65 -8.68
C PHE A 73 3.18 13.56 -9.25
N GLU A 74 4.21 13.84 -8.45
CA GLU A 74 5.43 14.48 -8.93
C GLU A 74 6.43 13.37 -9.28
N VAL A 75 6.66 13.14 -10.56
CA VAL A 75 7.38 11.95 -11.05
C VAL A 75 8.86 11.94 -10.68
N SER A 76 9.42 13.09 -10.30
CA SER A 76 10.78 13.17 -9.77
C SER A 76 10.89 12.61 -8.34
N ASP A 77 9.90 12.89 -7.49
CA ASP A 77 9.79 12.34 -6.13
C ASP A 77 9.33 10.87 -6.13
N GLY A 78 8.30 10.55 -6.91
CA GLY A 78 7.74 9.20 -6.99
C GLY A 78 6.42 9.12 -7.74
N ILE A 79 6.28 8.08 -8.56
CA ILE A 79 5.01 7.62 -9.11
C ILE A 79 4.86 6.10 -8.92
N PRO A 80 3.70 5.60 -8.43
CA PRO A 80 3.45 4.16 -8.29
C PRO A 80 3.29 3.43 -9.62
N THR A 81 3.59 2.12 -9.64
CA THR A 81 3.08 1.21 -10.67
C THR A 81 1.54 1.23 -10.71
N THR A 82 0.94 0.98 -11.87
CA THR A 82 -0.51 1.13 -12.17
C THR A 82 -1.07 2.56 -12.14
N GLU A 83 -0.25 3.58 -11.91
CA GLU A 83 -0.50 4.93 -12.42
C GLU A 83 0.05 5.06 -13.84
N SER A 84 -0.30 6.14 -14.54
CA SER A 84 0.08 6.34 -15.94
C SER A 84 0.79 7.67 -16.19
N LEU A 85 1.61 7.66 -17.24
CA LEU A 85 2.45 8.77 -17.67
C LEU A 85 1.96 9.35 -19.00
N TYR A 86 2.09 10.66 -19.16
CA TYR A 86 2.11 11.29 -20.47
C TYR A 86 3.53 11.63 -20.92
N GLY A 87 3.80 11.48 -22.21
CA GLY A 87 4.92 12.09 -22.91
C GLY A 87 4.44 13.28 -23.73
N ASN A 88 5.19 14.39 -23.72
CA ASN A 88 4.88 15.55 -24.55
C ASN A 88 6.16 16.15 -25.12
N VAL A 89 6.19 16.38 -26.43
CA VAL A 89 7.31 16.99 -27.16
C VAL A 89 6.83 18.27 -27.86
N ARG A 90 7.69 19.30 -27.88
CA ARG A 90 7.52 20.51 -28.69
C ARG A 90 8.76 20.72 -29.55
N ALA A 91 8.55 21.09 -30.81
CA ALA A 91 9.59 21.42 -31.78
C ALA A 91 8.98 22.30 -32.90
N LYS A 92 9.81 22.81 -33.81
CA LYS A 92 9.33 23.54 -35.01
C LYS A 92 8.49 22.64 -35.93
N GLY A 93 7.42 23.20 -36.50
CA GLY A 93 6.45 22.44 -37.31
C GLY A 93 7.02 21.82 -38.58
N TYR A 94 8.07 22.40 -39.15
CA TYR A 94 8.80 21.87 -40.30
C TYR A 94 10.25 22.34 -40.25
N LEU A 95 11.12 21.66 -40.97
CA LEU A 95 12.47 22.16 -41.27
C LEU A 95 12.59 22.45 -42.77
N SER A 96 13.48 23.34 -43.14
CA SER A 96 13.76 23.64 -44.54
C SER A 96 15.18 24.13 -44.75
N GLN A 97 15.76 23.77 -45.89
CA GLN A 97 16.93 24.45 -46.45
C GLN A 97 16.72 24.74 -47.93
N ASN A 98 17.39 25.77 -48.42
CA ASN A 98 17.29 26.17 -49.82
C ASN A 98 18.60 26.76 -50.32
N ARG A 99 18.81 26.67 -51.63
CA ARG A 99 19.88 27.35 -52.36
C ARG A 99 19.34 27.78 -53.72
N PHE A 100 19.16 29.08 -53.87
CA PHE A 100 18.74 29.72 -55.12
C PHE A 100 19.93 30.42 -55.76
N VAL A 101 20.12 30.23 -57.05
CA VAL A 101 21.29 30.75 -57.79
C VAL A 101 20.83 31.67 -58.91
N GLU A 102 21.40 32.88 -58.96
CA GLU A 102 21.22 33.81 -60.07
C GLU A 102 22.07 33.32 -61.25
N MET A 103 21.43 32.94 -62.36
CA MET A 103 22.06 32.62 -63.63
C MET A 103 22.05 33.88 -64.50
N SER A 104 23.22 34.30 -64.99
CA SER A 104 23.39 35.56 -65.73
C SER A 104 24.16 35.38 -67.03
N GLY A 105 23.86 36.21 -68.03
CA GLY A 105 24.54 36.18 -69.33
C GLY A 105 24.32 37.47 -70.11
N LYS A 106 24.75 37.50 -71.38
CA LYS A 106 24.46 38.61 -72.29
C LYS A 106 24.15 38.10 -73.70
N CYS A 107 23.21 38.77 -74.36
CA CYS A 107 22.96 38.64 -75.79
C CYS A 107 23.57 39.84 -76.53
N THR A 108 24.17 39.58 -77.69
CA THR A 108 24.92 40.57 -78.47
C THR A 108 24.35 40.63 -79.89
N PHE A 109 23.79 41.77 -80.26
CA PHE A 109 23.10 41.96 -81.54
C PHE A 109 23.81 43.00 -82.40
N PRO A 110 24.24 42.68 -83.63
CA PRO A 110 24.58 43.69 -84.62
C PRO A 110 23.31 44.33 -85.19
N VAL A 111 23.26 45.66 -85.28
CA VAL A 111 22.18 46.41 -85.93
C VAL A 111 22.79 47.54 -86.75
N THR A 112 22.45 47.58 -88.04
CA THR A 112 22.89 48.65 -88.94
C THR A 112 21.87 49.79 -88.93
N VAL A 113 22.28 50.99 -88.54
CA VAL A 113 21.42 52.19 -88.61
C VAL A 113 21.72 52.95 -89.89
N ASN A 114 20.74 53.01 -90.79
CA ASN A 114 20.81 53.80 -92.00
C ASN A 114 20.34 55.23 -91.73
N ARG A 115 20.95 56.21 -92.39
CA ARG A 115 20.45 57.58 -92.41
C ARG A 115 20.65 58.21 -93.78
N THR A 116 19.53 58.62 -94.39
CA THR A 116 19.50 59.40 -95.62
C THR A 116 19.78 60.87 -95.33
N TYR A 117 20.88 61.41 -95.88
CA TYR A 117 21.24 62.82 -95.81
C TYR A 117 20.84 63.53 -97.11
N GLN A 118 19.99 64.54 -97.00
CA GLN A 118 19.55 65.35 -98.14
C GLN A 118 20.48 66.57 -98.27
N LEU A 119 21.31 66.58 -99.29
CA LEU A 119 22.36 67.57 -99.50
C LEU A 119 21.88 68.62 -100.52
N SER A 120 22.09 69.90 -100.23
CA SER A 120 21.75 71.00 -101.14
C SER A 120 22.87 72.03 -101.24
N TRP A 121 23.17 72.48 -102.47
CA TRP A 121 24.12 73.56 -102.73
C TRP A 121 23.80 74.25 -104.06
N ASP A 122 24.19 75.50 -104.21
CA ASP A 122 24.03 76.27 -105.45
C ASP A 122 25.40 76.82 -105.87
N PRO A 123 26.11 76.16 -106.81
CA PRO A 123 27.39 76.65 -107.31
C PRO A 123 27.24 77.93 -108.15
N GLY A 124 26.03 78.19 -108.68
CA GLY A 124 25.74 79.26 -109.64
C GLY A 124 26.34 78.99 -111.02
N LYS A 125 25.55 79.20 -112.08
CA LYS A 125 26.02 79.09 -113.47
C LYS A 125 26.21 80.45 -114.13
N THR A 126 27.31 80.60 -114.85
CA THR A 126 27.61 81.83 -115.59
C THR A 126 26.83 81.85 -116.91
N VAL A 127 25.87 82.76 -117.04
CA VAL A 127 25.03 82.93 -118.22
C VAL A 127 25.47 84.17 -118.98
N THR A 128 25.86 83.99 -120.24
CA THR A 128 26.22 85.09 -121.15
C THR A 128 24.96 85.73 -121.72
N ARG A 129 24.86 87.05 -121.60
CA ARG A 129 23.79 87.86 -122.21
C ARG A 129 24.13 88.12 -123.69
N PRO A 130 23.14 88.44 -124.54
CA PRO A 130 23.37 88.73 -125.96
C PRO A 130 24.33 89.90 -126.25
N ASP A 131 24.59 90.77 -125.25
CA ASP A 131 25.53 91.89 -125.32
C ASP A 131 26.99 91.51 -124.96
N GLY A 132 27.26 90.23 -124.66
CA GLY A 132 28.58 89.73 -124.27
C GLY A 132 28.91 89.85 -122.77
N SER A 133 28.06 90.49 -121.96
CA SER A 133 28.22 90.52 -120.51
C SER A 133 27.75 89.21 -119.86
N THR A 134 28.38 88.78 -118.76
CA THR A 134 27.99 87.55 -118.04
C THR A 134 27.44 87.87 -116.65
N TYR A 135 26.45 87.08 -116.21
CA TYR A 135 25.96 87.12 -114.83
C TYR A 135 25.77 85.70 -114.29
N THR A 136 25.94 85.53 -112.98
CA THR A 136 25.70 84.24 -112.33
C THR A 136 24.22 84.08 -112.04
N ALA A 137 23.58 83.09 -112.67
CA ALA A 137 22.22 82.67 -112.34
C ALA A 137 22.27 81.53 -111.30
N PRO A 138 21.26 81.41 -110.41
CA PRO A 138 21.10 80.25 -109.55
C PRO A 138 21.08 78.94 -110.36
N ASP A 139 21.80 77.95 -109.87
CA ASP A 139 21.82 76.59 -110.41
C ASP A 139 21.73 75.57 -109.26
N PRO A 140 20.64 75.59 -108.47
CA PRO A 140 20.53 74.76 -107.28
C PRO A 140 20.62 73.27 -107.61
N GLN A 141 21.60 72.63 -106.99
CA GLN A 141 21.86 71.20 -107.06
C GLN A 141 21.39 70.54 -105.75
N SER A 142 20.75 69.38 -105.87
CA SER A 142 20.44 68.52 -104.73
C SER A 142 20.93 67.10 -104.98
N ASP A 143 21.44 66.47 -103.93
CA ASP A 143 21.93 65.10 -103.94
C ASP A 143 21.51 64.40 -102.64
N THR A 144 21.56 63.08 -102.62
CA THR A 144 21.20 62.28 -101.45
C THR A 144 22.33 61.31 -101.15
N GLU A 145 22.91 61.40 -99.96
CA GLU A 145 23.95 60.48 -99.50
C GLU A 145 23.42 59.65 -98.34
N GLU A 146 23.43 58.33 -98.49
CA GLU A 146 23.08 57.41 -97.41
C GLU A 146 24.34 56.97 -96.66
N ARG A 147 24.24 56.94 -95.33
CA ARG A 147 25.28 56.38 -94.46
C ARG A 147 24.67 55.31 -93.58
N SER A 148 25.23 54.12 -93.66
CA SER A 148 25.01 53.03 -92.70
C SER A 148 26.03 53.13 -91.57
N TYR A 149 25.56 52.94 -90.33
CA TYR A 149 26.35 52.94 -89.11
C TYR A 149 26.08 51.66 -88.33
N ASP A 150 27.07 50.78 -88.22
CA ASP A 150 26.92 49.53 -87.50
C ASP A 150 27.08 49.73 -85.98
N TYR A 151 26.09 49.28 -85.21
CA TYR A 151 26.14 49.30 -83.76
C TYR A 151 25.98 47.89 -83.19
N THR A 152 26.89 47.53 -82.28
CA THR A 152 26.74 46.35 -81.44
C THR A 152 25.94 46.70 -80.19
N ILE A 153 24.81 46.04 -80.01
CA ILE A 153 23.89 46.26 -78.89
C ILE A 153 23.96 45.05 -77.95
N GLU A 154 24.40 45.30 -76.72
CA GLU A 154 24.41 44.29 -75.67
C GLU A 154 23.12 44.34 -74.85
N ARG A 155 22.58 43.16 -74.53
CA ARG A 155 21.45 42.97 -73.63
C ARG A 155 21.88 41.97 -72.55
N PRO A 156 22.39 42.45 -71.38
CA PRO A 156 22.62 41.57 -70.24
C PRO A 156 21.28 41.03 -69.74
N TYR A 157 21.30 39.81 -69.19
CA TYR A 157 20.13 39.18 -68.62
C TYR A 157 20.46 38.38 -67.35
N SER A 158 19.52 38.27 -66.41
CA SER A 158 19.62 37.32 -65.29
C SER A 158 18.27 36.74 -64.86
N PHE A 159 18.29 35.52 -64.33
CA PHE A 159 17.15 34.82 -63.76
C PHE A 159 17.59 33.89 -62.63
N TRP A 160 16.67 33.49 -61.76
CA TRP A 160 16.97 32.63 -60.61
C TRP A 160 16.49 31.19 -60.85
N VAL A 161 17.33 30.24 -60.43
CA VAL A 161 17.02 28.80 -60.44
C VAL A 161 17.13 28.19 -59.04
N ILE A 162 16.43 27.08 -58.82
CA ILE A 162 16.49 26.30 -57.59
C ILE A 162 17.57 25.21 -57.74
N ASP A 163 18.71 25.45 -57.08
CA ASP A 163 19.86 24.54 -57.05
C ASP A 163 19.66 23.45 -55.99
N ASN A 164 19.18 23.81 -54.80
CA ASN A 164 18.66 22.88 -53.79
C ASN A 164 17.39 23.47 -53.13
N LEU A 165 16.44 22.59 -52.82
CA LEU A 165 15.31 22.87 -51.93
C LEU A 165 14.96 21.61 -51.17
N GLU A 166 14.95 21.69 -49.85
CA GLU A 166 14.47 20.65 -48.95
C GLU A 166 13.44 21.22 -47.99
N VAL A 167 12.36 20.47 -47.81
CA VAL A 167 11.30 20.76 -46.84
C VAL A 167 11.00 19.46 -46.12
N TYR A 168 10.89 19.52 -44.80
CA TYR A 168 10.82 18.36 -43.92
C TYR A 168 9.60 18.44 -43.02
N GLU A 169 8.80 17.37 -42.98
CA GLU A 169 7.65 17.25 -42.09
C GLU A 169 7.96 16.44 -40.83
N ILE A 170 7.25 16.70 -39.72
CA ILE A 170 7.36 15.87 -38.52
C ILE A 170 6.80 14.47 -38.82
N SER A 171 7.63 13.45 -38.59
CA SER A 171 7.25 12.04 -38.74
C SER A 171 6.74 11.46 -37.41
N GLU A 172 7.56 11.55 -36.36
CA GLU A 172 7.21 11.18 -34.98
C GLU A 172 8.26 11.68 -33.98
N ALA A 173 8.00 11.53 -32.68
CA ALA A 173 9.02 11.63 -31.63
C ALA A 173 9.04 10.37 -30.77
N ALA A 174 10.21 9.96 -30.29
CA ALA A 174 10.40 8.86 -29.36
C ALA A 174 10.88 9.37 -28.00
N LEU A 175 10.32 8.84 -26.92
CA LEU A 175 10.73 9.11 -25.54
C LEU A 175 11.00 7.78 -24.82
N TRP A 176 12.13 7.68 -24.14
CA TRP A 176 12.60 6.47 -23.47
C TRP A 176 12.79 6.73 -21.98
N ASN A 177 12.26 5.84 -21.14
CA ASN A 177 12.46 5.80 -19.70
C ASN A 177 12.12 4.38 -19.19
N TYR A 178 12.84 3.90 -18.17
CA TYR A 178 12.57 2.63 -17.49
C TYR A 178 11.10 2.41 -17.11
N ALA A 179 10.36 3.46 -16.71
CA ALA A 179 8.99 3.37 -16.22
C ALA A 179 7.99 2.89 -17.30
N PHE A 180 8.22 3.19 -18.57
CA PHE A 180 7.31 2.80 -19.66
C PHE A 180 7.30 1.28 -19.88
N GLU A 181 6.16 0.75 -20.33
CA GLU A 181 6.11 -0.57 -20.97
C GLU A 181 7.06 -0.59 -22.18
N GLY A 182 7.80 -1.69 -22.37
CA GLY A 182 8.88 -1.76 -23.37
C GLY A 182 10.09 -0.82 -23.15
N GLY A 183 10.04 0.11 -22.19
CA GLY A 183 11.09 1.09 -21.89
C GLY A 183 11.00 2.40 -22.67
N GLY A 184 9.97 2.60 -23.49
CA GLY A 184 9.75 3.85 -24.23
C GLY A 184 8.48 3.86 -25.06
N ILE A 185 8.16 5.04 -25.59
CA ILE A 185 6.96 5.33 -26.39
C ILE A 185 7.35 6.06 -27.68
N ARG A 186 6.54 5.89 -28.73
CA ARG A 186 6.62 6.66 -29.98
C ARG A 186 5.32 7.43 -30.16
N ILE A 187 5.44 8.71 -30.47
CA ILE A 187 4.36 9.69 -30.52
C ILE A 187 4.28 10.21 -31.95
N ARG A 188 3.20 9.87 -32.66
CA ARG A 188 2.90 10.39 -34.00
C ARG A 188 2.14 11.71 -33.91
N PRO A 189 2.37 12.65 -34.84
CA PRO A 189 1.76 13.97 -34.78
C PRO A 189 0.24 13.90 -35.02
N THR A 190 -0.54 14.49 -34.11
CA THR A 190 -2.01 14.52 -34.16
C THR A 190 -2.52 15.94 -34.41
N GLY A 191 -3.45 16.11 -35.36
CA GLY A 191 -3.95 17.45 -35.73
C GLY A 191 -2.91 18.36 -36.41
N TYR A 192 -1.79 17.78 -36.84
CA TYR A 192 -0.71 18.43 -37.59
C TYR A 192 -1.05 18.45 -39.09
N GLN A 193 -0.68 19.55 -39.74
CA GLN A 193 -0.66 19.65 -41.20
C GLN A 193 0.76 20.03 -41.63
N PRO A 194 1.41 19.23 -42.51
CA PRO A 194 2.72 19.57 -43.04
C PRO A 194 2.65 20.79 -43.98
N PRO A 195 3.77 21.50 -44.19
CA PRO A 195 3.79 22.67 -45.07
C PRO A 195 3.52 22.26 -46.52
N GLY A 196 2.61 22.96 -47.19
CA GLY A 196 2.35 22.76 -48.61
C GLY A 196 3.32 23.57 -49.45
N PHE A 197 4.02 22.97 -50.41
CA PHE A 197 4.88 23.70 -51.33
C PHE A 197 4.80 23.16 -52.76
N VAL A 198 5.09 24.03 -53.74
CA VAL A 198 5.06 23.70 -55.17
C VAL A 198 6.24 24.37 -55.87
N THR A 199 6.96 23.61 -56.67
CA THR A 199 8.09 24.09 -57.49
C THR A 199 7.93 23.74 -58.95
N SER A 200 8.42 24.59 -59.86
CA SER A 200 8.60 24.25 -61.27
C SER A 200 9.94 24.75 -61.80
N LYS A 201 10.69 23.87 -62.46
CA LYS A 201 11.96 24.20 -63.11
C LYS A 201 11.73 24.81 -64.49
N THR A 202 11.39 26.10 -64.51
CA THR A 202 11.10 26.88 -65.72
C THR A 202 12.16 27.91 -66.07
N GLY A 203 13.20 28.05 -65.24
CA GLY A 203 14.22 29.08 -65.34
C GLY A 203 14.91 29.13 -66.70
N GLY A 204 14.94 30.31 -67.30
CA GLY A 204 15.52 30.49 -68.62
C GLY A 204 15.37 31.91 -69.18
N PHE A 205 15.90 32.09 -70.38
CA PHE A 205 15.83 33.33 -71.14
C PHE A 205 15.32 33.08 -72.57
N GLU A 206 14.75 34.13 -73.16
CA GLU A 206 14.19 34.16 -74.50
C GLU A 206 14.74 35.42 -75.18
N ALA A 207 15.61 35.22 -76.18
CA ALA A 207 16.27 36.30 -76.89
C ALA A 207 15.29 37.00 -77.86
N PRO A 208 15.30 38.33 -77.95
CA PRO A 208 14.51 39.05 -78.95
C PRO A 208 15.11 38.83 -80.35
N THR A 209 14.26 38.94 -81.37
CA THR A 209 14.68 39.00 -82.77
C THR A 209 14.68 40.47 -83.22
N PRO A 210 15.85 41.16 -83.24
CA PRO A 210 15.93 42.53 -83.75
C PRO A 210 15.83 42.56 -85.29
N PRO A 211 15.49 43.70 -85.89
CA PRO A 211 15.63 43.90 -87.33
C PRO A 211 17.10 44.06 -87.72
N ASP A 212 17.47 43.56 -88.91
CA ASP A 212 18.84 43.67 -89.45
C ASP A 212 19.27 45.14 -89.67
N SER A 213 18.31 46.02 -90.03
CA SER A 213 18.54 47.45 -90.19
C SER A 213 17.41 48.32 -89.63
N VAL A 214 17.75 49.57 -89.30
CA VAL A 214 16.84 50.58 -88.73
C VAL A 214 17.07 51.92 -89.40
N GLU A 215 16.01 52.56 -89.87
CA GLU A 215 16.07 53.88 -90.49
C GLU A 215 16.02 55.00 -89.44
N ALA A 216 17.07 55.83 -89.39
CA ALA A 216 17.09 57.06 -88.60
C ALA A 216 16.42 58.22 -89.39
N PRO A 217 15.73 59.17 -88.73
CA PRO A 217 15.08 60.29 -89.41
C PRO A 217 16.05 61.05 -90.31
N SER A 218 15.67 61.30 -91.56
CA SER A 218 16.52 61.97 -92.55
C SER A 218 17.00 63.34 -92.08
N ARG A 219 18.19 63.75 -92.52
CA ARG A 219 18.81 65.04 -92.14
C ARG A 219 19.18 65.86 -93.37
N SER A 220 18.64 67.07 -93.48
CA SER A 220 19.02 67.99 -94.53
C SER A 220 20.28 68.78 -94.15
N ILE A 221 21.23 68.93 -95.08
CA ILE A 221 22.47 69.70 -94.92
C ILE A 221 22.64 70.61 -96.13
N SER A 222 22.87 71.91 -95.90
CA SER A 222 23.14 72.87 -96.96
C SER A 222 24.61 73.28 -96.99
N GLY A 223 25.25 73.21 -98.15
CA GLY A 223 26.67 73.46 -98.36
C GLY A 223 27.01 74.82 -98.99
N GLY A 224 26.04 75.72 -99.14
CA GLY A 224 26.25 77.01 -99.80
C GLY A 224 26.60 76.83 -101.28
N ARG A 225 27.87 77.07 -101.66
CA ARG A 225 28.34 77.00 -103.05
C ARG A 225 28.91 75.65 -103.49
N SER A 226 29.09 74.69 -102.59
CA SER A 226 29.72 73.40 -102.88
C SER A 226 28.98 72.28 -102.16
N ARG A 227 28.99 71.06 -102.72
CA ARG A 227 28.39 69.87 -102.10
C ARG A 227 28.89 69.72 -100.65
N PRO A 228 28.02 69.76 -99.63
CA PRO A 228 28.44 69.61 -98.25
C PRO A 228 28.94 68.18 -97.98
N GLY A 229 29.90 68.05 -97.07
CA GLY A 229 30.31 66.75 -96.54
C GLY A 229 29.35 66.27 -95.46
N VAL A 230 29.09 64.95 -95.41
CA VAL A 230 28.27 64.34 -94.36
C VAL A 230 29.09 64.21 -93.07
N PRO A 231 28.61 64.72 -91.92
CA PRO A 231 29.29 64.59 -90.64
C PRO A 231 29.22 63.15 -90.11
N THR A 232 30.23 62.75 -89.33
CA THR A 232 30.18 61.52 -88.54
C THR A 232 29.31 61.74 -87.32
N GLU A 233 28.23 60.96 -87.17
CA GLU A 233 27.27 61.08 -86.07
C GLU A 233 27.17 59.78 -85.26
N ASN A 234 26.75 59.89 -84.00
CA ASN A 234 26.45 58.73 -83.16
C ASN A 234 24.93 58.51 -83.12
N LEU A 235 24.44 57.60 -83.96
CA LEU A 235 23.04 57.21 -84.09
C LEU A 235 22.67 56.00 -83.21
N LYS A 236 23.54 55.60 -82.26
CA LYS A 236 23.36 54.40 -81.42
C LYS A 236 22.01 54.35 -80.70
N SER A 237 21.40 55.49 -80.36
CA SER A 237 20.07 55.55 -79.74
C SER A 237 18.97 54.89 -80.57
N TYR A 238 19.08 54.91 -81.90
CA TYR A 238 18.10 54.27 -82.80
C TYR A 238 18.25 52.74 -82.77
N ALA A 239 19.48 52.22 -82.85
CA ALA A 239 19.76 50.80 -82.66
C ALA A 239 19.34 50.30 -81.25
N GLU A 240 19.65 51.06 -80.20
CA GLU A 240 19.22 50.75 -78.83
C GLU A 240 17.68 50.69 -78.70
N SER A 241 16.94 51.53 -79.42
CA SER A 241 15.47 51.54 -79.40
C SER A 241 14.82 50.38 -80.15
N ALA A 242 15.51 49.82 -81.17
CA ALA A 242 14.99 48.71 -81.98
C ALA A 242 15.26 47.34 -81.35
N VAL A 243 16.32 47.19 -80.57
CA VAL A 243 16.64 45.95 -79.86
C VAL A 243 15.90 45.92 -78.53
N GLN A 244 14.80 45.16 -78.48
CA GLN A 244 14.05 44.88 -77.25
C GLN A 244 14.95 44.26 -76.16
N LYS A 245 14.46 44.22 -74.92
CA LYS A 245 15.15 43.55 -73.83
C LYS A 245 14.96 42.03 -73.92
N VAL A 246 15.97 41.28 -73.45
CA VAL A 246 15.85 39.81 -73.29
C VAL A 246 14.75 39.52 -72.28
N LYS A 247 13.83 38.63 -72.62
CA LYS A 247 12.81 38.15 -71.69
C LYS A 247 13.41 37.04 -70.84
N VAL A 248 13.20 37.09 -69.55
CA VAL A 248 13.72 36.14 -68.57
C VAL A 248 12.59 35.64 -67.68
N ARG A 249 12.71 34.41 -67.22
CA ARG A 249 11.81 33.81 -66.24
C ARG A 249 12.64 33.04 -65.22
N ASN A 250 12.29 33.18 -63.95
CA ASN A 250 12.86 32.33 -62.90
C ASN A 250 12.24 30.92 -62.96
N ASP A 251 12.77 30.00 -62.15
CA ASP A 251 11.96 28.92 -61.60
C ASP A 251 10.77 29.49 -60.81
N SER A 252 9.72 28.70 -60.64
CA SER A 252 8.62 29.05 -59.74
C SER A 252 8.72 28.26 -58.44
N PHE A 253 8.45 28.94 -57.32
CA PHE A 253 8.39 28.32 -56.00
C PHE A 253 7.33 29.04 -55.16
N SER A 254 6.35 28.28 -54.65
CA SER A 254 5.40 28.74 -53.64
C SER A 254 5.45 27.85 -52.40
N PHE A 255 5.24 28.47 -51.24
CA PHE A 255 5.33 27.83 -49.93
C PHE A 255 4.19 28.34 -49.04
N ASN A 256 3.38 27.43 -48.51
CA ASN A 256 2.13 27.69 -47.78
C ASN A 256 1.23 28.73 -48.48
N GLY A 257 1.12 28.64 -49.80
CA GLY A 257 0.34 29.55 -50.64
C GLY A 257 1.00 30.91 -50.96
N GLY A 258 2.09 31.27 -50.28
CA GLY A 258 2.89 32.46 -50.60
C GLY A 258 3.86 32.20 -51.75
N THR A 259 4.11 33.21 -52.61
CA THR A 259 5.11 33.11 -53.68
C THR A 259 6.49 33.46 -53.14
N ILE A 260 7.43 32.51 -53.22
CA ILE A 260 8.84 32.70 -52.84
C ILE A 260 9.69 33.03 -54.07
N MET A 261 9.43 32.37 -55.20
CA MET A 261 10.07 32.67 -56.49
C MET A 261 9.01 32.77 -57.58
N ASN A 262 8.95 33.91 -58.27
CA ASN A 262 7.97 34.17 -59.33
C ASN A 262 8.56 33.84 -60.71
N GLY A 263 8.01 32.81 -61.35
CA GLY A 263 8.40 32.35 -62.71
C GLY A 263 7.70 33.09 -63.86
N SER A 264 6.98 34.18 -63.60
CA SER A 264 6.36 35.00 -64.66
C SER A 264 7.43 35.68 -65.53
N PRO A 265 7.25 35.78 -66.87
CA PRO A 265 8.21 36.47 -67.73
C PRO A 265 8.39 37.95 -67.37
N THR A 266 9.65 38.39 -67.33
CA THR A 266 10.07 39.77 -67.06
C THR A 266 11.14 40.20 -68.05
N GLU A 267 11.40 41.49 -68.20
CA GLU A 267 12.47 41.99 -69.05
C GLU A 267 13.78 42.13 -68.27
N GLN A 268 14.89 41.72 -68.89
CA GLN A 268 16.27 41.88 -68.43
C GLN A 268 16.63 41.12 -67.15
N SER A 269 15.91 41.27 -66.04
CA SER A 269 16.25 40.60 -64.77
C SER A 269 15.01 40.06 -64.07
N GLY A 270 15.02 38.76 -63.76
CA GLY A 270 13.99 38.14 -62.95
C GLY A 270 13.95 38.71 -61.53
N PRO A 271 12.78 38.77 -60.88
CA PRO A 271 12.65 39.29 -59.52
C PRO A 271 13.48 38.44 -58.54
N THR A 272 14.10 39.08 -57.56
CA THR A 272 14.88 38.39 -56.53
C THR A 272 13.97 37.47 -55.69
N PRO A 273 14.34 36.20 -55.46
CA PRO A 273 13.59 35.29 -54.58
C PRO A 273 13.46 35.84 -53.16
N GLY A 274 12.33 35.54 -52.52
CA GLY A 274 12.15 35.71 -51.08
C GLY A 274 12.76 34.58 -50.26
N ASN A 275 12.61 34.68 -48.93
CA ASN A 275 13.02 33.64 -48.00
C ASN A 275 11.84 32.73 -47.65
N ILE A 276 12.10 31.45 -47.40
CA ILE A 276 11.12 30.56 -46.77
C ILE A 276 10.84 31.09 -45.35
N PRO A 277 9.57 31.23 -44.92
CA PRO A 277 9.26 31.63 -43.55
C PRO A 277 9.87 30.69 -42.51
N GLU A 278 10.22 31.20 -41.33
CA GLU A 278 10.66 30.31 -40.25
C GLU A 278 9.45 29.54 -39.67
N ALA A 279 9.64 28.24 -39.41
CA ALA A 279 8.64 27.40 -38.80
C ALA A 279 8.37 27.78 -37.33
N ALA A 280 7.11 28.07 -37.02
CA ALA A 280 6.65 28.19 -35.63
C ALA A 280 6.75 26.85 -34.89
N GLN A 281 6.83 26.90 -33.56
CA GLN A 281 6.69 25.74 -32.68
C GLN A 281 5.28 25.13 -32.83
N ILE A 282 5.19 23.80 -32.83
CA ILE A 282 3.92 23.08 -32.89
C ILE A 282 3.02 23.35 -31.68
N ASN A 283 1.70 23.20 -31.88
CA ASN A 283 0.76 23.16 -30.77
C ASN A 283 1.11 21.98 -29.83
N GLU A 284 0.96 22.18 -28.52
CA GLU A 284 1.33 21.19 -27.49
C GLU A 284 0.56 19.87 -27.54
N ASN A 285 -0.51 19.77 -28.32
CA ASN A 285 -1.27 18.55 -28.53
C ASN A 285 -0.78 17.73 -29.74
N VAL A 286 0.13 18.27 -30.57
CA VAL A 286 0.60 17.60 -31.78
C VAL A 286 1.41 16.36 -31.41
N LEU A 287 2.47 16.51 -30.61
CA LEU A 287 3.25 15.39 -30.09
C LEU A 287 2.94 15.18 -28.61
N TYR A 288 1.74 14.66 -28.34
CA TYR A 288 1.25 14.32 -26.99
C TYR A 288 0.75 12.87 -26.94
N SER A 289 1.20 12.11 -25.94
CA SER A 289 0.79 10.72 -25.70
C SER A 289 0.46 10.54 -24.21
N PRO A 290 -0.82 10.55 -23.81
CA PRO A 290 -1.27 10.24 -22.46
C PRO A 290 -1.54 8.74 -22.27
N GLY A 291 -1.79 8.32 -21.02
CA GLY A 291 -2.34 6.99 -20.70
C GLY A 291 -1.32 5.85 -20.67
N ASN A 292 -0.02 6.14 -20.66
CA ASN A 292 1.02 5.11 -20.65
C ASN A 292 1.20 4.54 -19.24
N VAL A 293 0.46 3.48 -18.92
CA VAL A 293 0.46 2.83 -17.59
C VAL A 293 1.84 2.25 -17.26
N ILE A 294 2.33 2.50 -16.06
CA ILE A 294 3.58 1.90 -15.54
C ILE A 294 3.28 0.45 -15.12
N PRO A 295 3.89 -0.58 -15.75
CA PRO A 295 3.59 -1.98 -15.45
C PRO A 295 3.99 -2.39 -14.02
N THR A 296 3.25 -3.33 -13.41
CA THR A 296 3.59 -3.90 -12.09
C THR A 296 4.90 -4.67 -12.08
N SER A 297 5.44 -5.07 -13.24
CA SER A 297 6.77 -5.66 -13.36
C SER A 297 7.92 -4.66 -13.15
N LYS A 298 7.63 -3.35 -13.04
CA LYS A 298 8.63 -2.32 -12.73
C LYS A 298 8.86 -2.23 -11.23
N THR A 299 9.96 -2.78 -10.75
CA THR A 299 10.41 -2.59 -9.37
C THR A 299 10.68 -1.10 -9.10
N ASN A 300 10.47 -0.68 -7.85
CA ASN A 300 10.87 0.64 -7.38
C ASN A 300 12.30 1.01 -7.80
N ARG A 301 12.49 2.17 -8.46
CA ARG A 301 13.79 2.73 -8.83
C ARG A 301 13.75 4.26 -8.82
N ALA A 302 14.71 4.89 -8.12
CA ALA A 302 14.88 6.33 -8.09
C ALA A 302 15.51 6.87 -9.39
N ASN A 303 15.14 8.10 -9.76
CA ASN A 303 15.85 8.96 -10.72
C ASN A 303 16.25 8.27 -12.03
N GLN A 304 15.37 7.44 -12.60
CA GLN A 304 15.69 6.75 -13.85
C GLN A 304 15.76 7.77 -14.98
N PRO A 305 16.88 7.83 -15.73
CA PRO A 305 17.11 8.87 -16.73
C PRO A 305 16.16 8.71 -17.92
N SER A 306 15.86 9.84 -18.55
CA SER A 306 15.01 9.92 -19.74
C SER A 306 15.81 10.41 -20.93
N THR A 307 15.54 9.85 -22.11
CA THR A 307 16.12 10.30 -23.38
C THR A 307 15.05 10.37 -24.47
N GLY A 308 15.32 11.09 -25.55
CA GLY A 308 14.36 11.18 -26.65
C GLY A 308 14.97 11.67 -27.95
N SER A 309 14.22 11.49 -29.03
CA SER A 309 14.55 11.94 -30.38
C SER A 309 13.30 12.41 -31.10
N ILE A 310 13.40 13.46 -31.91
CA ILE A 310 12.38 13.83 -32.89
C ILE A 310 12.86 13.49 -34.30
N TYR A 311 11.96 13.01 -35.14
CA TYR A 311 12.21 12.54 -36.50
C TYR A 311 11.44 13.41 -37.49
N TYR A 312 12.13 13.87 -38.53
CA TYR A 312 11.52 14.59 -39.64
C TYR A 312 11.82 13.87 -40.95
N SER A 313 10.79 13.68 -41.78
CA SER A 313 10.91 13.03 -43.08
C SER A 313 10.98 14.06 -44.21
N LEU A 314 11.82 13.79 -45.21
CA LEU A 314 12.01 14.68 -46.35
C LEU A 314 10.78 14.61 -47.27
N MET A 315 10.15 15.75 -47.52
CA MET A 315 8.93 15.81 -48.31
C MET A 315 9.20 15.61 -49.80
N SER A 316 8.20 15.06 -50.50
CA SER A 316 8.22 14.93 -51.96
C SER A 316 8.14 16.31 -52.64
N GLY A 317 8.74 16.42 -53.83
CA GLY A 317 8.89 17.71 -54.52
C GLY A 317 10.18 18.48 -54.16
N ASN A 318 11.01 17.95 -53.25
CA ASN A 318 12.36 18.49 -53.02
C ASN A 318 13.20 18.49 -54.31
N ILE A 319 14.18 19.39 -54.37
CA ILE A 319 15.11 19.55 -55.50
C ILE A 319 16.52 19.32 -54.99
N ASN A 320 17.21 18.31 -55.55
CA ASN A 320 18.56 17.92 -55.15
C ASN A 320 18.72 17.74 -53.63
N GLY A 321 17.68 17.20 -52.97
CA GLY A 321 17.60 17.10 -51.51
C GLY A 321 18.37 15.92 -50.91
N GLY A 322 18.56 15.99 -49.59
CA GLY A 322 19.17 14.95 -48.76
C GLY A 322 18.26 13.76 -48.43
N ALA A 323 18.17 13.42 -47.14
CA ALA A 323 17.42 12.29 -46.61
C ALA A 323 16.80 12.64 -45.25
N ASP A 324 15.88 11.80 -44.75
CA ASP A 324 15.26 11.94 -43.43
C ASP A 324 16.28 12.22 -42.30
N VAL A 325 15.91 13.15 -41.41
CA VAL A 325 16.78 13.65 -40.33
C VAL A 325 16.16 13.40 -38.96
N ASN A 326 17.01 13.26 -37.94
CA ASN A 326 16.56 13.15 -36.55
C ASN A 326 17.45 13.95 -35.62
N TYR A 327 16.87 14.40 -34.51
CA TYR A 327 17.53 15.28 -33.55
C TYR A 327 17.27 14.79 -32.11
N PRO A 328 18.29 14.76 -31.25
CA PRO A 328 18.12 14.40 -29.85
C PRO A 328 17.33 15.46 -29.09
N ILE A 329 16.54 15.01 -28.11
CA ILE A 329 15.80 15.85 -27.17
C ILE A 329 16.55 15.84 -25.84
N TYR A 330 17.12 16.97 -25.46
CA TYR A 330 17.89 17.12 -24.23
C TYR A 330 17.00 17.63 -23.07
N GLY A 331 17.46 17.40 -21.83
CA GLY A 331 16.83 17.97 -20.63
C GLY A 331 15.49 17.35 -20.21
N ILE A 332 15.10 16.20 -20.76
CA ILE A 332 13.89 15.49 -20.32
C ILE A 332 14.08 15.06 -18.86
N ASN A 333 13.09 15.34 -18.02
CA ASN A 333 13.13 15.04 -16.59
C ASN A 333 13.26 13.52 -16.31
N PRO A 334 13.94 13.10 -15.23
CA PRO A 334 13.95 11.71 -14.80
C PRO A 334 12.58 11.29 -14.24
N VAL A 335 12.41 9.98 -14.05
CA VAL A 335 11.22 9.38 -13.41
C VAL A 335 11.66 8.44 -12.28
N THR A 336 11.05 8.62 -11.11
CA THR A 336 11.20 7.76 -9.93
C THR A 336 9.96 6.87 -9.82
N VAL A 337 10.14 5.56 -9.93
CA VAL A 337 9.06 4.59 -9.65
C VAL A 337 9.10 4.24 -8.17
N HIS A 338 8.03 4.49 -7.42
CA HIS A 338 7.92 4.16 -6.00
C HIS A 338 6.49 3.75 -5.67
N THR A 339 6.23 2.44 -5.60
CA THR A 339 4.91 1.91 -5.27
C THR A 339 4.75 1.83 -3.74
N PRO A 340 3.82 2.61 -3.14
CA PRO A 340 3.70 2.74 -1.69
C PRO A 340 2.84 1.64 -1.07
N VAL A 341 3.27 1.16 0.10
CA VAL A 341 2.50 0.31 0.99
C VAL A 341 2.67 0.77 2.44
N VAL A 342 1.64 0.50 3.25
CA VAL A 342 1.58 0.82 4.67
C VAL A 342 1.12 -0.38 5.49
N MET A 343 1.46 -0.40 6.77
CA MET A 343 1.07 -1.40 7.75
C MET A 343 1.01 -0.74 9.14
N TYR A 344 -0.18 -0.31 9.55
CA TYR A 344 -0.48 0.25 10.87
C TYR A 344 -1.53 -0.62 11.58
N PRO A 345 -1.18 -1.85 11.99
CA PRO A 345 -2.13 -2.83 12.50
C PRO A 345 -2.46 -2.59 13.98
N ASP A 346 -3.54 -3.24 14.43
CA ASP A 346 -3.92 -3.32 15.85
C ASP A 346 -4.47 -4.71 16.19
N VAL A 347 -4.59 -5.02 17.48
CA VAL A 347 -5.21 -6.25 18.00
C VAL A 347 -6.19 -5.87 19.10
N SER A 348 -7.42 -6.38 19.04
CA SER A 348 -8.47 -6.07 20.02
C SER A 348 -8.06 -6.42 21.46
N ASP A 349 -8.25 -5.49 22.39
CA ASP A 349 -8.00 -5.67 23.82
C ASP A 349 -9.25 -6.18 24.56
N ASP A 350 -9.26 -7.45 24.96
CA ASP A 350 -10.35 -8.07 25.72
C ASP A 350 -10.21 -7.81 27.23
N GLN A 351 -10.09 -6.52 27.58
CA GLN A 351 -9.88 -6.03 28.94
C GLN A 351 -10.95 -6.53 29.92
N ALA A 352 -12.21 -6.65 29.46
CA ALA A 352 -13.36 -7.07 30.26
C ALA A 352 -13.26 -8.52 30.79
N HIS A 353 -12.36 -9.33 30.23
CA HIS A 353 -12.15 -10.72 30.62
C HIS A 353 -10.76 -10.95 31.25
N ASN A 354 -10.02 -9.87 31.56
CA ASN A 354 -8.66 -9.92 32.11
C ASN A 354 -8.65 -10.02 33.65
N GLN A 355 -8.33 -11.21 34.16
CA GLN A 355 -8.28 -11.51 35.59
C GLN A 355 -6.90 -11.30 36.26
N LYS A 356 -5.88 -10.80 35.55
CA LYS A 356 -4.52 -10.69 36.11
C LYS A 356 -4.49 -9.72 37.29
N THR A 357 -3.77 -10.09 38.36
CA THR A 357 -3.45 -9.19 39.49
C THR A 357 -2.71 -7.93 39.04
N SER A 358 -1.94 -8.02 37.97
CA SER A 358 -1.23 -6.90 37.35
C SER A 358 -1.35 -7.01 35.83
N PRO A 359 -2.36 -6.35 35.24
CA PRO A 359 -2.51 -6.26 33.79
C PRO A 359 -1.32 -5.57 33.12
N ALA A 360 -0.93 -6.02 31.92
CA ALA A 360 0.18 -5.43 31.19
C ALA A 360 -0.23 -4.09 30.55
N ARG A 361 0.62 -3.07 30.70
CA ARG A 361 0.43 -1.78 30.03
C ARG A 361 0.93 -1.85 28.59
N GLY A 362 0.19 -1.25 27.65
CA GLY A 362 0.57 -1.17 26.24
C GLY A 362 0.59 -2.52 25.51
N ARG A 363 -0.24 -3.47 25.97
CA ARG A 363 -0.45 -4.79 25.35
C ARG A 363 -1.94 -5.11 25.39
N SER A 364 -2.51 -5.50 24.26
CA SER A 364 -3.89 -6.00 24.20
C SER A 364 -3.98 -7.35 24.92
N ALA A 365 -4.97 -7.51 25.80
CA ALA A 365 -5.30 -8.77 26.42
C ALA A 365 -6.02 -9.67 25.42
N VAL A 366 -5.48 -10.88 25.20
CA VAL A 366 -6.13 -11.92 24.39
C VAL A 366 -6.36 -13.13 25.29
N ILE A 367 -7.62 -13.57 25.39
CA ILE A 367 -8.03 -14.54 26.39
C ILE A 367 -8.14 -15.94 25.77
N LEU A 368 -7.61 -16.94 26.45
CA LEU A 368 -7.67 -18.33 26.00
C LEU A 368 -9.11 -18.81 25.78
N ASP A 369 -9.34 -19.50 24.65
CA ASP A 369 -10.63 -20.05 24.21
C ASP A 369 -11.67 -19.00 23.77
N ARG A 370 -11.24 -17.74 23.54
CA ARG A 370 -12.10 -16.66 23.04
C ARG A 370 -11.62 -16.14 21.68
N PRO A 371 -12.52 -15.55 20.88
CA PRO A 371 -12.14 -14.91 19.63
C PRO A 371 -11.51 -13.54 19.89
N PHE A 372 -10.66 -13.09 18.97
CA PHE A 372 -10.06 -11.77 18.96
C PHE A 372 -9.91 -11.26 17.53
N THR A 373 -9.93 -9.93 17.38
CA THR A 373 -9.85 -9.28 16.07
C THR A 373 -8.46 -8.70 15.86
N VAL A 374 -7.95 -8.82 14.63
CA VAL A 374 -6.79 -8.07 14.17
C VAL A 374 -7.21 -7.09 13.08
N GLU A 375 -6.71 -5.87 13.17
CA GLU A 375 -6.93 -4.80 12.21
C GLU A 375 -5.67 -4.61 11.36
N MET A 376 -5.84 -4.47 10.05
CA MET A 376 -4.78 -4.25 9.05
C MET A 376 -5.27 -3.20 8.03
N PRO A 377 -5.33 -1.90 8.40
CA PRO A 377 -5.88 -0.85 7.54
C PRO A 377 -5.13 -0.69 6.20
N ASN A 378 -5.84 -0.34 5.12
CA ASN A 378 -5.23 0.12 3.87
C ASN A 378 -4.84 1.60 3.91
N ARG A 379 -5.34 2.33 4.92
CA ARG A 379 -5.02 3.74 5.16
C ARG A 379 -3.87 3.88 6.15
N GLY A 380 -2.98 4.82 5.89
CA GLY A 380 -1.86 5.12 6.77
C GLY A 380 -1.01 6.28 6.24
N GLN A 381 -0.04 6.71 7.05
CA GLN A 381 0.91 7.75 6.66
C GLN A 381 2.05 7.16 5.81
N HIS A 382 2.44 7.86 4.76
CA HIS A 382 3.65 7.62 3.97
C HIS A 382 4.49 8.92 3.88
N ASN A 383 5.45 9.00 2.96
CA ASN A 383 6.15 10.25 2.64
C ASN A 383 5.16 11.33 2.19
N ASN A 384 5.48 12.60 2.42
CA ASN A 384 4.63 13.74 2.04
C ASN A 384 4.76 14.17 0.56
N TYR A 385 5.16 13.24 -0.32
CA TYR A 385 5.23 13.48 -1.77
C TYR A 385 3.82 13.69 -2.35
N LYS A 386 3.73 14.40 -3.48
CA LYS A 386 2.45 14.66 -4.17
C LYS A 386 1.78 13.33 -4.53
N GLY A 387 0.56 13.10 -4.06
CA GLY A 387 -0.21 11.86 -4.26
C GLY A 387 -0.03 10.79 -3.16
N TYR A 388 0.95 10.96 -2.27
CA TYR A 388 1.22 10.08 -1.12
C TYR A 388 0.60 10.67 0.16
N GLY A 389 1.35 10.80 1.26
CA GLY A 389 0.89 11.31 2.55
C GLY A 389 0.01 10.33 3.32
N TYR A 390 -1.01 10.83 4.04
CA TYR A 390 -2.04 10.01 4.66
C TYR A 390 -3.11 9.63 3.63
N ASN A 391 -3.05 8.42 3.07
CA ASN A 391 -3.90 8.01 1.96
C ASN A 391 -4.32 6.53 2.05
N ASN A 392 -5.27 6.09 1.21
CA ASN A 392 -5.61 4.68 1.04
C ASN A 392 -4.74 4.07 -0.07
N TYR A 393 -3.94 3.08 0.29
CA TYR A 393 -2.95 2.46 -0.59
C TYR A 393 -3.40 1.11 -1.19
N LEU A 394 -4.66 0.69 -1.00
CA LEU A 394 -5.20 -0.60 -1.47
C LEU A 394 -4.90 -0.90 -2.95
N LYS A 395 -4.91 0.11 -3.83
CA LYS A 395 -4.59 -0.02 -5.27
C LYS A 395 -3.22 -0.67 -5.52
N TYR A 396 -2.26 -0.44 -4.62
CA TYR A 396 -0.85 -0.82 -4.79
C TYR A 396 -0.47 -2.10 -4.05
N ILE A 397 -1.38 -2.67 -3.25
CA ILE A 397 -1.11 -3.86 -2.44
C ILE A 397 -1.15 -5.10 -3.34
N GLY A 398 -0.08 -5.90 -3.28
CA GLY A 398 -0.02 -7.26 -3.80
C GLY A 398 -0.80 -8.20 -2.88
N SER A 399 -0.33 -8.36 -1.64
CA SER A 399 -0.93 -9.16 -0.59
C SER A 399 -0.78 -8.54 0.81
N LYS A 400 -1.59 -9.03 1.77
CA LYS A 400 -1.48 -8.75 3.21
C LYS A 400 -1.32 -10.06 3.96
N GLN A 401 -0.42 -10.10 4.94
CA GLN A 401 -0.16 -11.32 5.73
C GLN A 401 -0.01 -10.99 7.22
N VAL A 402 -0.49 -11.91 8.07
CA VAL A 402 -0.34 -11.89 9.53
C VAL A 402 0.33 -13.17 10.00
N ARG A 403 1.16 -13.10 11.03
CA ARG A 403 1.83 -14.25 11.65
C ARG A 403 1.73 -14.18 13.16
N PHE A 404 1.15 -15.24 13.74
CA PHE A 404 1.02 -15.40 15.18
C PHE A 404 2.15 -16.29 15.72
N PRO A 405 2.85 -15.91 16.81
CA PRO A 405 3.84 -16.77 17.47
C PRO A 405 3.21 -17.90 18.33
N PHE A 406 1.89 -18.04 18.28
CA PHE A 406 1.06 -19.06 18.90
C PHE A 406 0.07 -19.62 17.87
N ASP A 407 -0.54 -20.77 18.18
CA ASP A 407 -1.52 -21.41 17.32
C ASP A 407 -2.82 -20.59 17.27
N VAL A 408 -3.48 -20.51 16.11
CA VAL A 408 -4.80 -19.87 15.97
C VAL A 408 -5.72 -20.65 15.05
N TYR A 409 -7.03 -20.43 15.17
CA TYR A 409 -8.00 -20.79 14.15
C TYR A 409 -8.58 -19.55 13.46
N ASN A 410 -9.17 -19.75 12.28
CA ASN A 410 -10.13 -18.78 11.76
C ASN A 410 -11.41 -18.73 12.65
N ALA A 411 -12.18 -17.64 12.53
CA ALA A 411 -13.45 -17.38 13.25
C ALA A 411 -14.53 -18.48 13.27
N GLY A 412 -14.39 -19.54 12.47
CA GLY A 412 -15.32 -20.68 12.44
C GLY A 412 -14.74 -21.95 13.05
N ARG A 413 -13.50 -21.91 13.56
CA ARG A 413 -12.70 -23.09 13.97
C ARG A 413 -12.61 -24.19 12.89
N THR A 414 -12.71 -23.81 11.61
CA THR A 414 -12.65 -24.74 10.46
C THR A 414 -11.27 -24.88 9.84
N VAL A 415 -10.40 -23.88 10.01
CA VAL A 415 -9.00 -23.89 9.54
C VAL A 415 -8.08 -23.60 10.72
N PHE A 416 -7.13 -24.50 10.95
CA PHE A 416 -6.09 -24.38 11.96
C PHE A 416 -4.81 -23.82 11.33
N TYR A 417 -4.20 -22.85 12.01
CA TYR A 417 -2.91 -22.29 11.64
C TYR A 417 -1.92 -22.55 12.79
N PRO A 418 -0.91 -23.41 12.58
CA PRO A 418 0.16 -23.62 13.54
C PRO A 418 0.92 -22.31 13.80
N LYS A 419 1.47 -22.16 15.01
CA LYS A 419 2.34 -21.03 15.35
C LYS A 419 3.47 -20.79 14.35
N ASN A 420 3.80 -19.52 14.14
CA ASN A 420 4.80 -19.01 13.20
C ASN A 420 4.49 -19.24 11.71
N THR A 421 3.24 -19.53 11.36
CA THR A 421 2.76 -19.56 9.97
C THR A 421 2.37 -18.16 9.50
N TRP A 422 2.81 -17.75 8.30
CA TRP A 422 2.26 -16.58 7.62
C TRP A 422 0.90 -16.93 7.02
N ILE A 423 -0.13 -16.19 7.43
CA ILE A 423 -1.51 -16.35 6.98
C ILE A 423 -1.79 -15.19 6.02
N GLU A 424 -2.00 -15.50 4.74
CA GLU A 424 -2.47 -14.51 3.78
C GLU A 424 -3.96 -14.24 3.97
N VAL A 425 -4.33 -12.96 3.96
CA VAL A 425 -5.70 -12.49 4.16
C VAL A 425 -6.16 -11.65 2.98
N ASP A 426 -7.47 -11.54 2.78
CA ASP A 426 -8.05 -10.69 1.75
C ASP A 426 -7.64 -9.23 1.95
N LYS A 427 -6.76 -8.72 1.07
CA LYS A 427 -6.22 -7.36 1.15
C LYS A 427 -7.27 -6.26 1.11
N ALA A 428 -8.44 -6.50 0.50
CA ALA A 428 -9.51 -5.50 0.45
C ALA A 428 -10.16 -5.29 1.81
N ARG A 429 -10.13 -6.31 2.68
CA ARG A 429 -10.58 -6.22 4.07
C ARG A 429 -9.53 -5.56 4.95
N GLU A 430 -10.01 -4.99 6.05
CA GLU A 430 -9.20 -4.35 7.08
C GLU A 430 -9.33 -5.05 8.43
N SER A 431 -10.44 -5.76 8.71
CA SER A 431 -10.71 -6.44 9.98
C SER A 431 -10.86 -7.96 9.80
N PHE A 432 -10.18 -8.73 10.66
CA PHE A 432 -10.12 -10.20 10.61
C PHE A 432 -10.27 -10.82 12.00
N LEU A 433 -11.21 -11.75 12.14
CA LEU A 433 -11.52 -12.43 13.40
C LEU A 433 -10.81 -13.80 13.45
N PHE A 434 -10.10 -14.06 14.54
CA PHE A 434 -9.39 -15.30 14.82
C PHE A 434 -9.84 -15.88 16.17
N ASP A 435 -9.69 -17.19 16.35
CA ASP A 435 -10.02 -17.92 17.57
C ASP A 435 -8.73 -18.39 18.26
N LEU A 436 -8.55 -18.06 19.55
CA LEU A 436 -7.39 -18.49 20.32
C LEU A 436 -7.62 -19.87 20.98
N PRO A 437 -6.87 -20.93 20.63
CA PRO A 437 -7.01 -22.24 21.26
C PRO A 437 -6.63 -22.23 22.74
N VAL A 438 -7.38 -22.97 23.56
CA VAL A 438 -7.15 -23.06 25.01
C VAL A 438 -5.78 -23.63 25.41
N TRP A 439 -5.12 -24.38 24.53
CA TRP A 439 -3.81 -24.99 24.77
C TRP A 439 -2.61 -24.10 24.47
N VAL A 440 -2.82 -22.89 23.98
CA VAL A 440 -1.75 -21.90 23.87
C VAL A 440 -1.21 -21.59 25.27
N ASP A 441 0.11 -21.41 25.37
CA ASP A 441 0.75 -21.04 26.63
C ASP A 441 0.50 -19.55 26.94
N GLU A 442 0.09 -19.26 28.17
CA GLU A 442 -0.01 -17.88 28.65
C GLU A 442 1.35 -17.16 28.60
N GLY A 443 1.37 -15.91 28.16
CA GLY A 443 2.60 -15.14 28.05
C GLY A 443 2.50 -13.88 27.20
N TYR A 444 3.63 -13.16 27.11
CA TYR A 444 3.77 -12.00 26.25
C TYR A 444 4.24 -12.41 24.86
N TYR A 445 3.54 -11.92 23.84
CA TYR A 445 3.81 -12.23 22.44
C TYR A 445 3.88 -10.95 21.60
N GLU A 446 4.38 -11.08 20.37
CA GLU A 446 4.31 -10.03 19.34
C GLU A 446 3.71 -10.66 18.08
N VAL A 447 2.56 -10.15 17.64
CA VAL A 447 1.92 -10.58 16.39
C VAL A 447 2.52 -9.76 15.26
N GLU A 448 3.00 -10.44 14.22
CA GLU A 448 3.69 -9.80 13.09
C GLU A 448 2.73 -9.61 11.91
N PHE A 449 2.87 -8.48 11.22
CA PHE A 449 2.01 -8.10 10.10
C PHE A 449 2.85 -7.54 8.96
N MET A 450 2.47 -7.82 7.72
CA MET A 450 3.05 -7.14 6.57
C MET A 450 2.10 -6.93 5.40
N THR A 451 2.32 -5.82 4.68
CA THR A 451 1.70 -5.49 3.39
C THR A 451 2.81 -5.51 2.34
N VAL A 452 2.63 -6.27 1.28
CA VAL A 452 3.60 -6.39 0.17
C VAL A 452 3.08 -5.59 -1.03
N ALA A 453 3.91 -4.76 -1.65
CA ALA A 453 3.56 -4.01 -2.85
C ALA A 453 3.40 -4.95 -4.07
N HIS A 454 2.50 -4.64 -5.00
CA HIS A 454 2.25 -5.50 -6.17
C HIS A 454 3.39 -5.52 -7.22
N ASN A 455 4.46 -4.74 -6.99
CA ASN A 455 5.70 -4.72 -7.78
C ASN A 455 6.93 -5.16 -6.96
N ALA A 456 6.70 -5.81 -5.82
CA ALA A 456 7.76 -6.38 -5.00
C ALA A 456 8.51 -7.48 -5.78
N PRO A 457 9.84 -7.39 -5.93
CA PRO A 457 10.63 -8.50 -6.45
C PRO A 457 10.75 -9.64 -5.43
N ASP A 458 11.15 -10.82 -5.90
CA ASP A 458 11.54 -11.92 -5.01
C ASP A 458 12.66 -11.46 -4.05
N GLY A 459 12.55 -11.83 -2.77
CA GLY A 459 13.49 -11.39 -1.74
C GLY A 459 13.38 -9.91 -1.35
N ALA A 460 12.30 -9.23 -1.71
CA ALA A 460 12.04 -7.83 -1.31
C ALA A 460 12.24 -7.61 0.20
N THR A 461 12.86 -6.47 0.53
CA THR A 461 13.16 -6.10 1.92
C THR A 461 12.01 -5.30 2.55
N ARG A 462 11.95 -5.33 3.89
CA ARG A 462 10.86 -4.76 4.70
C ARG A 462 11.29 -3.55 5.50
N GLN A 463 10.38 -2.59 5.64
CA GLN A 463 10.52 -1.42 6.51
C GLN A 463 9.38 -1.33 7.52
N ARG A 464 9.64 -0.73 8.68
CA ARG A 464 8.62 -0.54 9.71
C ARG A 464 7.55 0.46 9.26
N ASN A 465 6.29 0.11 9.45
CA ASN A 465 5.06 0.89 9.21
C ASN A 465 4.76 1.27 7.74
N ALA A 466 5.75 1.64 6.94
CA ALA A 466 5.58 2.02 5.54
C ALA A 466 6.92 1.87 4.79
N ASN A 467 6.89 1.62 3.47
CA ASN A 467 8.10 1.63 2.64
C ASN A 467 8.50 3.07 2.24
N LEU A 468 8.85 3.88 3.24
CA LEU A 468 9.31 5.26 3.09
C LEU A 468 10.63 5.34 2.31
N ASP A 469 11.55 4.39 2.54
CA ASP A 469 12.71 4.18 1.69
C ASP A 469 12.29 3.31 0.49
N LEU A 470 12.56 3.86 -0.70
CA LEU A 470 12.22 3.31 -2.01
C LEU A 470 12.80 1.91 -2.25
N ASN A 471 13.92 1.57 -1.60
CA ASN A 471 14.56 0.24 -1.67
C ASN A 471 13.69 -0.90 -1.09
N HIS A 472 12.66 -0.57 -0.31
CA HIS A 472 11.75 -1.52 0.30
C HIS A 472 10.42 -1.62 -0.47
N HIS A 473 9.85 -2.83 -0.50
CA HIS A 473 8.53 -3.10 -1.10
C HIS A 473 7.54 -3.70 -0.11
N ILE A 474 7.96 -3.87 1.15
CA ILE A 474 7.16 -4.46 2.21
C ILE A 474 7.07 -3.48 3.38
N ALA A 475 5.85 -3.11 3.76
CA ALA A 475 5.57 -2.43 5.03
C ALA A 475 5.30 -3.50 6.09
N TYR A 476 5.96 -3.40 7.24
CA TYR A 476 5.92 -4.40 8.31
C TYR A 476 5.66 -3.75 9.67
N ALA A 477 4.94 -4.43 10.55
CA ALA A 477 4.78 -4.03 11.94
C ALA A 477 4.65 -5.24 12.86
N ALA A 478 4.79 -5.01 14.16
CA ALA A 478 4.53 -6.00 15.20
C ALA A 478 3.68 -5.35 16.31
N VAL A 479 2.63 -6.04 16.76
CA VAL A 479 1.75 -5.59 17.85
C VAL A 479 1.98 -6.47 19.07
N PRO A 480 2.36 -5.89 20.23
CA PRO A 480 2.62 -6.65 21.44
C PRO A 480 1.30 -6.99 22.16
N ILE A 481 1.12 -8.25 22.54
CA ILE A 481 -0.08 -8.75 23.25
C ILE A 481 0.26 -9.50 24.55
N ASP A 482 -0.74 -9.80 25.35
CA ASP A 482 -0.69 -10.59 26.58
C ASP A 482 -1.74 -11.71 26.48
N VAL A 483 -1.31 -12.97 26.41
CA VAL A 483 -2.21 -14.14 26.36
C VAL A 483 -2.48 -14.64 27.77
N ILE A 484 -3.76 -14.71 28.14
CA ILE A 484 -4.19 -14.81 29.54
C ILE A 484 -5.19 -15.97 29.74
N GLY A 485 -4.95 -16.76 30.78
CA GLY A 485 -5.85 -17.79 31.30
C GLY A 485 -6.88 -17.24 32.30
N ARG A 486 -7.81 -18.09 32.75
CA ARG A 486 -8.91 -17.68 33.65
C ARG A 486 -9.20 -18.71 34.73
N VAL A 487 -9.65 -18.24 35.89
CA VAL A 487 -10.29 -19.00 36.98
C VAL A 487 -11.80 -18.72 36.96
N TYR A 488 -12.63 -19.76 37.08
CA TYR A 488 -14.07 -19.69 36.81
C TYR A 488 -14.82 -20.92 37.35
N ASP A 489 -16.15 -20.95 37.16
CA ASP A 489 -17.02 -22.12 37.41
C ASP A 489 -17.04 -22.64 38.86
N PHE A 490 -16.82 -21.79 39.86
CA PHE A 490 -16.96 -22.16 41.26
C PHE A 490 -18.38 -22.64 41.58
N ARG A 491 -18.49 -23.81 42.24
CA ARG A 491 -19.78 -24.36 42.65
C ARG A 491 -19.65 -25.31 43.85
N VAL A 492 -20.69 -25.35 44.67
CA VAL A 492 -20.86 -26.37 45.72
C VAL A 492 -21.55 -27.59 45.11
N THR A 493 -20.94 -28.77 45.30
CA THR A 493 -21.32 -30.03 44.63
C THR A 493 -21.90 -31.10 45.57
N ASP A 494 -21.69 -30.99 46.89
CA ASP A 494 -22.33 -31.84 47.89
C ASP A 494 -22.28 -31.15 49.27
N ILE A 495 -23.25 -31.45 50.14
CA ILE A 495 -23.27 -31.02 51.54
C ILE A 495 -23.47 -32.27 52.43
N ALA A 496 -22.64 -32.39 53.47
CA ALA A 496 -22.66 -33.55 54.37
C ALA A 496 -23.85 -33.57 55.36
N ASP A 497 -24.48 -32.42 55.59
CA ASP A 497 -25.69 -32.27 56.41
C ASP A 497 -26.85 -33.07 55.80
N TYR A 498 -27.46 -33.96 56.58
CA TYR A 498 -28.51 -34.87 56.12
C TYR A 498 -29.74 -34.16 55.52
N ASN A 499 -30.01 -32.92 55.94
CA ASN A 499 -31.12 -32.14 55.38
C ASN A 499 -30.91 -31.79 53.90
N TRP A 500 -29.69 -31.91 53.38
CA TRP A 500 -29.31 -31.60 52.00
C TRP A 500 -29.05 -32.85 51.15
N GLU A 501 -29.09 -34.05 51.74
CA GLU A 501 -28.75 -35.29 51.04
C GLU A 501 -29.63 -35.53 49.81
N SER A 502 -30.94 -35.29 49.91
CA SER A 502 -31.89 -35.46 48.79
C SER A 502 -31.75 -34.40 47.68
N VAL A 503 -30.97 -33.34 47.91
CA VAL A 503 -30.65 -32.35 46.87
C VAL A 503 -29.55 -32.88 45.97
N PHE A 504 -28.49 -33.43 46.56
CA PHE A 504 -27.26 -33.84 45.85
C PHE A 504 -27.20 -35.33 45.51
N ARG A 505 -27.98 -36.18 46.19
CA ARG A 505 -27.91 -37.66 46.10
C ARG A 505 -29.29 -38.24 45.82
N THR A 506 -29.35 -39.30 45.01
CA THR A 506 -30.63 -39.87 44.50
C THR A 506 -31.51 -40.51 45.58
N SER A 507 -30.94 -40.87 46.73
CA SER A 507 -31.64 -41.45 47.88
C SER A 507 -30.81 -41.31 49.16
N PRO A 508 -31.42 -41.40 50.36
CA PRO A 508 -30.68 -41.32 51.62
C PRO A 508 -29.56 -42.37 51.73
N GLY A 509 -28.42 -41.97 52.26
CA GLY A 509 -27.19 -42.77 52.34
C GLY A 509 -26.48 -43.04 51.00
N SER A 510 -27.09 -42.74 49.85
CA SER A 510 -26.56 -43.03 48.52
C SER A 510 -25.24 -42.31 48.21
N SER A 511 -24.52 -42.81 47.21
CA SER A 511 -23.43 -42.12 46.54
C SER A 511 -23.68 -41.98 45.03
N SER A 512 -24.93 -42.04 44.60
CA SER A 512 -25.30 -41.67 43.24
C SER A 512 -25.73 -40.20 43.25
N PRO A 513 -25.06 -39.30 42.52
CA PRO A 513 -25.41 -37.88 42.51
C PRO A 513 -26.69 -37.63 41.71
N THR A 514 -27.45 -36.60 42.09
CA THR A 514 -28.59 -36.07 41.29
C THR A 514 -28.12 -35.23 40.10
N GLY A 515 -26.87 -34.78 40.10
CA GLY A 515 -26.33 -33.78 39.17
C GLY A 515 -26.57 -32.33 39.60
N ALA A 516 -27.27 -32.09 40.72
CA ALA A 516 -27.44 -30.74 41.25
C ALA A 516 -26.12 -30.15 41.78
N ALA A 517 -25.92 -28.85 41.54
CA ALA A 517 -24.82 -28.06 42.09
C ALA A 517 -25.27 -26.60 42.26
N TYR A 518 -24.77 -25.91 43.28
CA TYR A 518 -25.04 -24.48 43.49
C TYR A 518 -23.88 -23.68 42.91
N TRP A 519 -24.14 -22.97 41.82
CA TRP A 519 -23.16 -22.18 41.07
C TRP A 519 -23.13 -20.73 41.57
N VAL A 520 -22.05 -19.99 41.29
CA VAL A 520 -21.96 -18.54 41.60
C VAL A 520 -23.23 -17.78 41.21
N GLY A 521 -23.75 -17.99 40.00
CA GLY A 521 -25.02 -17.42 39.56
C GLY A 521 -25.65 -18.24 38.42
N LEU A 522 -26.47 -17.60 37.60
CA LEU A 522 -27.17 -18.23 36.47
C LEU A 522 -26.36 -18.21 35.16
N LYS A 523 -25.17 -17.61 35.16
CA LYS A 523 -24.37 -17.38 33.96
C LYS A 523 -23.08 -18.19 33.92
N GLY A 524 -22.60 -18.41 32.70
CA GLY A 524 -21.37 -19.09 32.34
C GLY A 524 -20.13 -18.25 32.60
N ILE A 525 -18.97 -18.77 32.17
CA ILE A 525 -17.69 -18.08 32.23
C ILE A 525 -17.74 -16.72 31.51
N ASP A 526 -18.42 -16.62 30.36
CA ASP A 526 -18.45 -15.44 29.49
C ASP A 526 -19.77 -14.63 29.56
N GLY A 527 -20.60 -14.87 30.58
CA GLY A 527 -21.83 -14.11 30.81
C GLY A 527 -23.10 -14.64 30.12
N ASP A 528 -22.97 -15.66 29.26
CA ASP A 528 -24.09 -16.42 28.66
C ASP A 528 -24.86 -17.24 29.70
N GLU A 529 -26.09 -17.67 29.42
CA GLU A 529 -26.86 -18.51 30.34
C GLU A 529 -26.22 -19.90 30.53
N ARG A 530 -26.06 -20.32 31.79
CA ARG A 530 -25.50 -21.64 32.15
C ARG A 530 -26.53 -22.78 32.14
N GLY A 531 -27.82 -22.45 32.18
CA GLY A 531 -28.92 -23.41 32.22
C GLY A 531 -29.27 -23.97 33.60
N ASN A 532 -28.58 -23.56 34.68
CA ASN A 532 -29.12 -23.72 36.04
C ASN A 532 -30.24 -22.70 36.30
N ARG A 533 -31.02 -22.93 37.36
CA ARG A 533 -32.16 -22.10 37.76
C ARG A 533 -32.23 -21.97 39.27
N ALA A 534 -32.92 -20.97 39.78
CA ALA A 534 -33.21 -20.87 41.21
C ALA A 534 -33.88 -22.17 41.72
N PRO A 535 -33.52 -22.67 42.92
CA PRO A 535 -32.66 -22.05 43.91
C PRO A 535 -31.15 -22.42 43.80
N PHE A 536 -30.71 -23.02 42.69
CA PHE A 536 -29.35 -23.59 42.53
C PHE A 536 -28.26 -22.53 42.23
N THR A 537 -28.19 -21.50 43.07
CA THR A 537 -27.21 -20.41 43.03
C THR A 537 -26.63 -20.14 44.43
N LEU A 538 -25.45 -19.51 44.48
CA LEU A 538 -24.80 -19.09 45.73
C LEU A 538 -25.30 -17.70 46.18
N PRO A 539 -25.27 -17.40 47.50
CA PRO A 539 -24.87 -18.28 48.59
C PRO A 539 -25.98 -19.29 48.97
N ILE A 540 -25.58 -20.46 49.48
CA ILE A 540 -26.50 -21.43 50.06
C ILE A 540 -26.98 -20.91 51.42
N ARG A 541 -28.29 -20.68 51.55
CA ARG A 541 -28.93 -19.92 52.63
C ARG A 541 -30.35 -20.44 52.93
N PRO A 542 -31.09 -19.90 53.93
CA PRO A 542 -32.51 -20.18 54.06
C PRO A 542 -33.25 -19.90 52.74
N GLY A 543 -34.01 -20.89 52.26
CA GLY A 543 -34.68 -20.88 50.96
C GLY A 543 -33.88 -21.44 49.79
N SER A 544 -32.59 -21.76 49.95
CA SER A 544 -31.81 -22.40 48.88
C SER A 544 -32.16 -23.88 48.66
N HIS A 545 -32.70 -24.56 49.68
CA HIS A 545 -33.12 -25.95 49.54
C HIS A 545 -34.48 -26.07 48.79
N PRO A 546 -34.61 -26.90 47.74
CA PRO A 546 -35.81 -26.95 46.88
C PRO A 546 -37.11 -27.38 47.60
N LEU A 547 -37.03 -28.26 48.60
CA LEU A 547 -38.19 -28.69 49.41
C LEU A 547 -38.32 -27.94 50.76
N TYR A 548 -37.28 -27.91 51.59
CA TYR A 548 -37.30 -27.34 52.94
C TYR A 548 -36.97 -25.83 52.97
N ARG A 549 -37.99 -24.99 53.07
CA ARG A 549 -37.86 -23.51 53.10
C ARG A 549 -36.88 -22.97 54.16
N ASN A 550 -36.74 -23.65 55.29
CA ASN A 550 -35.93 -23.23 56.43
C ASN A 550 -34.67 -24.08 56.66
N ALA A 551 -34.28 -24.95 55.71
CA ALA A 551 -33.03 -25.67 55.81
C ALA A 551 -31.83 -24.71 55.68
N VAL A 552 -30.86 -24.89 56.58
CA VAL A 552 -29.58 -24.18 56.66
C VAL A 552 -28.54 -25.23 57.08
N VAL A 553 -27.30 -25.10 56.64
CA VAL A 553 -26.23 -26.04 56.99
C VAL A 553 -25.87 -25.87 58.46
N LYS A 554 -25.85 -26.94 59.25
CA LYS A 554 -25.40 -26.85 60.66
C LYS A 554 -23.88 -26.83 60.75
N THR A 555 -23.35 -26.16 61.78
CA THR A 555 -21.90 -26.10 62.03
C THR A 555 -21.34 -27.51 62.27
N GLY A 556 -20.11 -27.78 61.83
CA GLY A 556 -19.52 -29.13 61.85
C GLY A 556 -19.72 -29.94 60.57
N TYR A 557 -20.80 -29.74 59.80
CA TYR A 557 -20.94 -30.35 58.49
C TYR A 557 -20.08 -29.65 57.43
N HIS A 558 -19.45 -30.45 56.57
CA HIS A 558 -18.66 -29.95 55.45
C HIS A 558 -19.50 -29.80 54.17
N PHE A 559 -19.11 -28.86 53.32
CA PHE A 559 -19.54 -28.80 51.93
C PHE A 559 -18.34 -29.08 51.01
N LYS A 560 -18.61 -29.77 49.90
CA LYS A 560 -17.64 -30.05 48.84
C LYS A 560 -17.88 -29.07 47.71
N PHE A 561 -16.79 -28.61 47.09
CA PHE A 561 -16.86 -27.69 45.96
C PHE A 561 -15.83 -28.04 44.90
N ASP A 562 -16.07 -27.59 43.68
CA ASP A 562 -15.06 -27.54 42.63
C ASP A 562 -15.09 -26.19 41.90
N LEU A 563 -13.98 -25.88 41.24
CA LEU A 563 -13.81 -24.72 40.36
C LEU A 563 -12.81 -25.07 39.26
N LYS A 564 -12.77 -24.28 38.20
CA LYS A 564 -11.91 -24.52 37.04
C LYS A 564 -10.87 -23.42 36.85
N THR A 565 -9.75 -23.79 36.23
CA THR A 565 -8.84 -22.87 35.57
C THR A 565 -8.64 -23.28 34.11
N LYS A 566 -8.31 -22.34 33.23
CA LYS A 566 -7.74 -22.61 31.90
C LYS A 566 -6.46 -21.78 31.71
N GLY A 567 -5.45 -22.35 31.04
CA GLY A 567 -4.11 -21.76 30.89
C GLY A 567 -3.02 -22.54 31.61
N ASN A 568 -1.95 -21.85 32.02
CA ASN A 568 -0.71 -22.42 32.57
C ASN A 568 -0.80 -22.64 34.09
N MET A 569 -1.81 -23.42 34.50
CA MET A 569 -2.09 -23.80 35.90
C MET A 569 -1.92 -25.32 36.11
N PHE A 570 -1.11 -25.97 35.27
CA PHE A 570 -0.85 -27.42 35.25
C PHE A 570 0.50 -27.84 35.88
N GLY A 571 1.35 -26.90 36.32
CA GLY A 571 2.61 -27.18 36.99
C GLY A 571 2.46 -27.81 38.38
N LEU A 572 3.54 -28.39 38.89
CA LEU A 572 3.57 -29.09 40.18
C LEU A 572 3.32 -28.19 41.40
N ARG A 573 3.79 -26.94 41.32
CA ARG A 573 3.69 -25.90 42.37
C ARG A 573 2.53 -24.93 42.16
N ASP A 574 1.70 -25.18 41.15
CA ASP A 574 0.49 -24.37 40.95
C ASP A 574 -0.56 -24.76 41.99
N SER A 575 -1.27 -23.77 42.49
CA SER A 575 -2.32 -23.96 43.49
C SER A 575 -3.43 -22.91 43.39
N ILE A 576 -4.57 -23.19 44.01
CA ILE A 576 -5.63 -22.20 44.26
C ILE A 576 -5.57 -21.83 45.72
N ARG A 577 -5.31 -20.56 46.00
CA ARG A 577 -5.44 -20.00 47.34
C ARG A 577 -6.88 -19.59 47.58
N ILE A 578 -7.41 -19.98 48.73
CA ILE A 578 -8.69 -19.52 49.22
C ILE A 578 -8.47 -18.95 50.61
N THR A 579 -8.82 -17.68 50.81
CA THR A 579 -8.76 -17.01 52.12
C THR A 579 -10.19 -16.79 52.62
N PRO A 580 -10.68 -17.59 53.58
CA PRO A 580 -12.01 -17.40 54.14
C PRO A 580 -12.09 -16.17 55.04
N SER A 581 -13.19 -15.44 54.94
CA SER A 581 -13.62 -14.42 55.88
C SER A 581 -15.02 -14.74 56.41
N PHE A 582 -15.36 -14.22 57.58
CA PHE A 582 -16.58 -14.60 58.31
C PHE A 582 -17.43 -13.39 58.67
N TYR A 583 -18.73 -13.52 58.45
CA TYR A 583 -19.73 -12.54 58.83
C TYR A 583 -20.84 -13.23 59.61
N PHE A 584 -21.49 -12.51 60.50
CA PHE A 584 -22.74 -12.94 61.12
C PHE A 584 -23.89 -12.12 60.55
N ILE A 585 -24.97 -12.79 60.17
CA ILE A 585 -26.23 -12.18 59.74
C ILE A 585 -27.30 -12.51 60.79
N SER A 586 -27.82 -11.47 61.43
CA SER A 586 -28.88 -11.57 62.43
C SER A 586 -30.16 -12.17 61.86
N ALA A 587 -30.74 -13.15 62.56
CA ALA A 587 -32.03 -13.73 62.20
C ALA A 587 -33.21 -12.75 62.40
N LYS A 588 -33.03 -11.69 63.18
CA LYS A 588 -34.09 -10.74 63.56
C LYS A 588 -34.38 -9.71 62.47
N ASP A 589 -33.32 -9.17 61.87
CA ASP A 589 -33.36 -7.97 61.02
C ASP A 589 -32.47 -8.09 59.76
N GLY A 590 -31.74 -9.20 59.59
CA GLY A 590 -30.83 -9.40 58.47
C GLY A 590 -29.52 -8.60 58.56
N ALA A 591 -29.26 -7.92 59.69
CA ALA A 591 -28.07 -7.09 59.86
C ALA A 591 -26.78 -7.94 59.76
N ARG A 592 -25.87 -7.53 58.87
CA ARG A 592 -24.58 -8.19 58.61
C ARG A 592 -23.45 -7.49 59.36
N VAL A 593 -22.67 -8.24 60.14
CA VAL A 593 -21.47 -7.75 60.83
C VAL A 593 -20.27 -8.68 60.59
N PRO A 594 -19.03 -8.18 60.45
CA PRO A 594 -17.85 -9.04 60.42
C PRO A 594 -17.64 -9.70 61.80
N VAL A 595 -17.20 -10.95 61.83
CA VAL A 595 -17.01 -11.71 63.08
C VAL A 595 -15.68 -12.43 63.17
N ASP A 596 -15.17 -12.51 64.39
CA ASP A 596 -14.14 -13.47 64.75
C ASP A 596 -14.78 -14.77 65.23
N LEU A 597 -14.26 -15.90 64.75
CA LEU A 597 -14.74 -17.24 65.11
C LEU A 597 -13.74 -17.95 66.03
N TYR A 598 -14.25 -18.54 67.09
CA TYR A 598 -13.48 -19.28 68.10
C TYR A 598 -13.97 -20.74 68.19
N TYR A 599 -13.08 -21.69 68.52
CA TYR A 599 -13.45 -23.11 68.70
C TYR A 599 -12.61 -23.80 69.79
N HIS A 600 -13.04 -24.98 70.26
CA HIS A 600 -12.26 -25.80 71.20
C HIS A 600 -11.36 -26.80 70.45
N ALA A 601 -10.07 -26.85 70.81
CA ALA A 601 -9.05 -27.70 70.19
C ALA A 601 -8.35 -28.57 71.25
N GLY A 602 -8.93 -29.73 71.55
CA GLY A 602 -8.46 -30.60 72.62
C GLY A 602 -8.55 -29.90 73.98
N ARG A 603 -7.41 -29.72 74.66
CA ARG A 603 -7.35 -28.98 75.95
C ARG A 603 -7.32 -27.45 75.79
N ARG A 604 -7.30 -26.91 74.56
CA ARG A 604 -7.30 -25.45 74.32
C ARG A 604 -8.72 -24.97 74.09
N SER A 605 -9.21 -24.10 74.96
CA SER A 605 -10.52 -23.46 74.80
C SER A 605 -10.42 -22.13 74.06
N TYR A 606 -11.45 -21.82 73.27
CA TYR A 606 -11.59 -20.56 72.53
C TYR A 606 -10.32 -20.21 71.73
N VAL A 607 -9.92 -21.11 70.83
CA VAL A 607 -8.90 -20.84 69.81
C VAL A 607 -9.52 -20.02 68.68
N LYS A 608 -9.07 -18.78 68.49
CA LYS A 608 -9.48 -17.94 67.35
C LYS A 608 -8.97 -18.54 66.04
N ILE A 609 -9.86 -18.73 65.06
CA ILE A 609 -9.51 -19.15 63.70
C ILE A 609 -8.50 -18.16 63.09
N GLY A 610 -7.43 -18.68 62.49
CA GLY A 610 -6.34 -17.88 61.92
C GLY A 610 -5.35 -17.26 62.92
N SER A 611 -5.53 -17.48 64.23
CA SER A 611 -4.50 -17.12 65.22
C SER A 611 -3.32 -18.10 65.21
N ALA A 612 -2.20 -17.74 65.84
CA ALA A 612 -1.08 -18.67 66.06
C ALA A 612 -1.45 -19.92 66.92
N GLY A 613 -2.59 -19.87 67.60
CA GLY A 613 -3.19 -21.01 68.31
C GLY A 613 -3.92 -22.00 67.40
N ASP A 614 -4.41 -21.54 66.24
CA ASP A 614 -5.12 -22.34 65.25
C ASP A 614 -4.15 -23.23 64.48
N ARG A 615 -4.10 -24.51 64.87
CA ARG A 615 -3.16 -25.51 64.35
C ARG A 615 -3.84 -26.73 63.74
N VAL A 616 -5.18 -26.75 63.67
CA VAL A 616 -5.92 -27.88 63.09
C VAL A 616 -5.78 -27.85 61.57
N GLN A 617 -5.15 -28.90 61.04
CA GLN A 617 -4.92 -29.06 59.60
C GLN A 617 -6.19 -29.54 58.90
N ARG A 618 -6.52 -28.93 57.76
CA ARG A 618 -7.57 -29.39 56.85
C ARG A 618 -6.96 -30.27 55.76
N TYR A 619 -7.73 -31.24 55.31
CA TYR A 619 -7.36 -32.13 54.22
C TYR A 619 -8.54 -32.35 53.26
N VAL A 620 -8.22 -32.73 52.02
CA VAL A 620 -9.18 -33.17 51.00
C VAL A 620 -8.75 -34.56 50.51
N ILE A 621 -9.71 -35.41 50.18
CA ILE A 621 -9.49 -36.66 49.43
C ILE A 621 -10.09 -36.46 48.03
N LEU A 622 -9.31 -36.75 46.98
CA LEU A 622 -9.72 -36.54 45.59
C LEU A 622 -10.73 -37.62 45.15
N ASN A 623 -10.33 -38.88 45.21
CA ASN A 623 -11.21 -40.01 44.90
C ASN A 623 -12.02 -40.43 46.15
N GLU A 624 -12.88 -39.52 46.59
CA GLU A 624 -13.78 -39.71 47.73
C GLU A 624 -15.21 -40.01 47.26
N ARG A 625 -15.91 -40.89 48.02
CA ARG A 625 -17.25 -41.43 47.71
C ARG A 625 -18.25 -40.39 47.20
N LEU A 626 -18.25 -39.19 47.78
CA LEU A 626 -19.24 -38.13 47.55
C LEU A 626 -18.74 -36.99 46.65
N ARG A 627 -17.55 -37.12 46.05
CA ARG A 627 -16.97 -36.08 45.17
C ARG A 627 -17.23 -36.33 43.69
N HIS A 628 -17.52 -37.58 43.32
CA HIS A 628 -17.86 -38.00 41.96
C HIS A 628 -16.88 -37.52 40.89
N VAL A 629 -15.58 -37.57 41.19
CA VAL A 629 -14.54 -37.35 40.18
C VAL A 629 -14.63 -38.48 39.14
N PRO A 630 -14.86 -38.19 37.86
CA PRO A 630 -14.95 -39.24 36.84
C PRO A 630 -13.66 -40.05 36.75
N VAL A 631 -13.80 -41.36 36.52
CA VAL A 631 -12.65 -42.28 36.34
C VAL A 631 -11.81 -41.86 35.14
N GLU A 632 -12.42 -41.29 34.10
CA GLU A 632 -11.74 -40.71 32.95
C GLU A 632 -10.84 -39.53 33.37
N GLU A 633 -11.38 -38.51 34.06
CA GLU A 633 -10.58 -37.37 34.57
C GLU A 633 -9.40 -37.84 35.44
N LEU A 634 -9.59 -38.86 36.30
CA LEU A 634 -8.52 -39.44 37.11
C LEU A 634 -7.47 -40.16 36.25
N THR A 635 -7.90 -40.86 35.20
CA THR A 635 -7.03 -41.59 34.26
C THR A 635 -6.17 -40.62 33.45
N ASP A 636 -6.79 -39.59 32.86
CA ASP A 636 -6.10 -38.56 32.08
C ASP A 636 -5.07 -37.82 32.94
N THR A 637 -5.45 -37.52 34.19
CA THR A 637 -4.56 -36.89 35.17
C THR A 637 -3.38 -37.81 35.52
N ALA A 638 -3.64 -39.10 35.74
CA ALA A 638 -2.59 -40.08 36.04
C ALA A 638 -1.60 -40.24 34.87
N LEU A 639 -2.10 -40.29 33.63
CA LEU A 639 -1.27 -40.41 32.42
C LEU A 639 -0.41 -39.16 32.22
N TYR A 640 -0.98 -37.95 32.31
CA TYR A 640 -0.20 -36.71 32.23
C TYR A 640 0.89 -36.69 33.31
N LYS A 641 0.54 -37.01 34.56
CA LYS A 641 1.50 -37.05 35.67
C LYS A 641 2.63 -38.03 35.41
N TYR A 642 2.33 -39.26 34.99
CA TYR A 642 3.34 -40.25 34.64
C TYR A 642 4.31 -39.74 33.56
N ASP A 643 3.80 -39.03 32.55
CA ASP A 643 4.60 -38.55 31.42
C ASP A 643 5.37 -37.23 31.69
N HIS A 644 5.00 -36.43 32.71
CA HIS A 644 5.53 -35.07 32.90
C HIS A 644 5.99 -34.73 34.34
N ASP A 645 5.43 -35.34 35.38
CA ASP A 645 5.74 -35.01 36.78
C ASP A 645 6.91 -35.85 37.35
N TYR A 646 7.30 -36.93 36.68
CA TYR A 646 8.33 -37.88 37.15
C TYR A 646 9.47 -38.05 36.15
N SER A 647 10.70 -38.19 36.68
CA SER A 647 11.84 -38.67 35.91
C SER A 647 11.76 -40.18 35.66
N PHE A 648 12.48 -40.66 34.65
CA PHE A 648 12.56 -42.08 34.31
C PHE A 648 12.84 -42.98 35.53
N ASP A 649 13.80 -42.61 36.38
CA ASP A 649 14.20 -43.38 37.57
C ASP A 649 13.08 -43.48 38.63
N GLN A 650 12.19 -42.49 38.72
CA GLN A 650 11.10 -42.47 39.71
C GLN A 650 9.93 -43.40 39.36
N ILE A 651 9.81 -43.77 38.09
CA ILE A 651 8.76 -44.66 37.54
C ILE A 651 9.32 -45.90 36.84
N ALA A 652 10.63 -46.13 36.95
CA ALA A 652 11.31 -47.28 36.35
C ALA A 652 10.66 -48.61 36.78
N GLY A 653 10.26 -49.42 35.79
CA GLY A 653 9.60 -50.71 36.02
C GLY A 653 8.09 -50.64 36.29
N ILE A 654 7.47 -49.46 36.30
CA ILE A 654 6.01 -49.28 36.43
C ILE A 654 5.45 -48.92 35.06
N SER A 655 4.47 -49.67 34.54
CA SER A 655 3.79 -49.31 33.29
C SER A 655 2.78 -48.16 33.49
N ARG A 656 2.44 -47.43 32.41
CA ARG A 656 1.36 -46.42 32.44
C ARG A 656 0.06 -46.96 33.05
N SER A 657 -0.35 -48.20 32.72
CA SER A 657 -1.57 -48.81 33.26
C SER A 657 -1.46 -49.17 34.76
N GLN A 658 -0.29 -49.65 35.20
CA GLN A 658 -0.02 -49.90 36.63
C GLN A 658 0.01 -48.59 37.43
N TYR A 659 0.56 -47.51 36.87
CA TYR A 659 0.56 -46.19 37.49
C TYR A 659 -0.87 -45.63 37.58
N VAL A 660 -1.68 -45.70 36.51
CA VAL A 660 -3.10 -45.29 36.53
C VAL A 660 -3.89 -46.02 37.61
N HIS A 661 -3.76 -47.34 37.69
CA HIS A 661 -4.41 -48.13 38.73
C HIS A 661 -3.96 -47.72 40.14
N THR A 662 -2.65 -47.54 40.34
CA THR A 662 -2.08 -47.08 41.61
C THR A 662 -2.54 -45.66 41.98
N TYR A 663 -2.68 -44.78 40.99
CA TYR A 663 -3.16 -43.42 41.19
C TYR A 663 -4.61 -43.40 41.66
N ILE A 664 -5.51 -44.10 40.95
CA ILE A 664 -6.94 -44.14 41.25
C ILE A 664 -7.20 -44.82 42.60
N GLU A 665 -6.58 -45.98 42.85
CA GLU A 665 -6.89 -46.78 44.04
C GLU A 665 -6.10 -46.41 45.29
N LYS A 666 -4.94 -45.76 45.17
CA LYS A 666 -4.12 -45.37 46.32
C LYS A 666 -3.89 -43.87 46.40
N ILE A 667 -3.27 -43.25 45.40
CA ILE A 667 -2.79 -41.86 45.50
C ILE A 667 -3.95 -40.86 45.67
N ALA A 668 -5.00 -40.99 44.85
CA ALA A 668 -6.17 -40.12 44.88
C ALA A 668 -7.08 -40.36 46.12
N ARG A 669 -6.98 -41.53 46.76
CA ARG A 669 -7.69 -41.85 48.02
C ARG A 669 -6.96 -41.37 49.28
N GLN A 670 -5.72 -40.86 49.18
CA GLN A 670 -4.97 -40.32 50.33
C GLN A 670 -5.49 -38.94 50.77
N LYS A 671 -5.41 -38.67 52.08
CA LYS A 671 -5.62 -37.33 52.65
C LYS A 671 -4.53 -36.38 52.14
N THR A 672 -4.92 -35.41 51.33
CA THR A 672 -4.05 -34.31 50.87
C THR A 672 -4.22 -33.12 51.80
N PRO A 673 -3.17 -32.65 52.49
CA PRO A 673 -3.18 -31.37 53.21
C PRO A 673 -3.59 -30.20 52.31
N VAL A 674 -4.48 -29.34 52.82
CA VAL A 674 -4.92 -28.11 52.13
C VAL A 674 -4.83 -26.87 53.00
N GLY A 675 -4.11 -26.87 54.13
CA GLY A 675 -3.95 -25.71 55.00
C GLY A 675 -4.78 -25.76 56.29
N ARG A 676 -5.43 -24.65 56.66
CA ARG A 676 -6.18 -24.45 57.91
C ARG A 676 -7.49 -23.70 57.65
N LEU A 677 -8.30 -23.46 58.69
CA LEU A 677 -9.60 -22.78 58.54
C LEU A 677 -9.50 -21.34 58.02
N SER A 678 -8.40 -20.63 58.26
CA SER A 678 -8.20 -19.25 57.77
C SER A 678 -7.49 -19.14 56.41
N LEU A 679 -6.97 -20.24 55.86
CA LEU A 679 -6.22 -20.24 54.60
C LEU A 679 -6.20 -21.66 54.04
N LEU A 680 -6.82 -21.84 52.88
CA LEU A 680 -6.75 -23.07 52.11
C LEU A 680 -5.82 -22.90 50.91
N GLU A 681 -5.12 -23.97 50.57
CA GLU A 681 -4.31 -24.07 49.36
C GLU A 681 -4.61 -25.40 48.66
N LEU A 682 -5.36 -25.32 47.56
CA LEU A 682 -5.68 -26.48 46.72
C LEU A 682 -4.50 -26.73 45.79
N ASN A 683 -3.72 -27.77 46.06
CA ASN A 683 -2.50 -28.09 45.32
C ASN A 683 -2.70 -29.16 44.23
N SER A 684 -1.65 -29.42 43.46
CA SER A 684 -1.62 -30.36 42.31
C SER A 684 -1.99 -31.83 42.61
N ARG A 685 -2.18 -32.23 43.88
CA ARG A 685 -2.72 -33.56 44.26
C ARG A 685 -4.25 -33.66 44.26
N ILE A 686 -4.96 -32.52 44.24
CA ILE A 686 -6.43 -32.43 44.20
C ILE A 686 -6.91 -31.62 42.99
N ARG A 687 -6.12 -31.70 41.91
CA ARG A 687 -6.38 -31.15 40.59
C ARG A 687 -6.56 -32.29 39.59
N THR A 688 -7.54 -32.18 38.69
CA THR A 688 -7.64 -33.03 37.49
C THR A 688 -7.46 -32.20 36.20
N PHE A 689 -7.17 -32.87 35.11
CA PHE A 689 -7.12 -32.29 33.76
C PHE A 689 -8.36 -32.68 32.97
N ILE A 690 -8.99 -31.68 32.32
CA ILE A 690 -10.31 -31.79 31.69
C ILE A 690 -10.40 -31.05 30.35
N GLY A 691 -9.24 -30.81 29.70
CA GLY A 691 -9.16 -30.10 28.43
C GLY A 691 -9.71 -30.91 27.23
N PRO A 692 -9.69 -30.33 26.02
CA PRO A 692 -10.16 -31.00 24.81
C PRO A 692 -9.37 -32.29 24.52
N LYS A 693 -10.10 -33.31 24.08
CA LYS A 693 -9.59 -34.65 23.69
C LYS A 693 -9.84 -34.99 22.22
N GLY A 694 -10.88 -34.40 21.63
CA GLY A 694 -11.21 -34.49 20.20
C GLY A 694 -11.04 -33.15 19.51
N GLY A 695 -10.98 -33.16 18.18
CA GLY A 695 -10.76 -31.94 17.37
C GLY A 695 -9.36 -31.34 17.46
N ILE A 696 -8.41 -32.04 18.08
CA ILE A 696 -7.02 -31.62 18.22
C ILE A 696 -6.30 -31.75 16.86
N PRO A 697 -5.73 -30.67 16.30
CA PRO A 697 -5.02 -30.73 15.02
C PRO A 697 -3.73 -31.54 15.07
N SER A 698 -3.32 -32.07 13.90
CA SER A 698 -2.01 -32.71 13.76
C SER A 698 -0.89 -31.72 14.11
N GLY A 699 0.11 -32.17 14.88
CA GLY A 699 1.21 -31.34 15.39
C GLY A 699 0.95 -30.70 16.76
N VAL A 700 -0.30 -30.61 17.23
CA VAL A 700 -0.61 -30.16 18.61
C VAL A 700 -0.42 -31.32 19.58
N ASN A 701 0.26 -31.08 20.71
CA ASN A 701 0.47 -32.09 21.75
C ASN A 701 -0.85 -32.38 22.51
N PRO A 702 -1.42 -33.61 22.43
CA PRO A 702 -2.69 -33.91 23.08
C PRO A 702 -2.64 -33.86 24.61
N ALA A 703 -1.49 -34.15 25.22
CA ALA A 703 -1.31 -34.05 26.67
C ALA A 703 -1.33 -32.59 27.15
N ARG A 704 -0.72 -31.67 26.38
CA ARG A 704 -0.80 -30.22 26.65
C ARG A 704 -2.20 -29.66 26.41
N ALA A 705 -2.92 -30.19 25.42
CA ALA A 705 -4.31 -29.84 25.16
C ALA A 705 -5.23 -30.30 26.29
N ASN A 706 -5.13 -31.55 26.73
CA ASN A 706 -5.88 -32.04 27.90
C ASN A 706 -5.52 -31.28 29.19
N ALA A 707 -4.24 -30.99 29.43
CA ALA A 707 -3.79 -30.25 30.60
C ALA A 707 -4.07 -28.73 30.54
N SER A 708 -4.66 -28.22 29.46
CA SER A 708 -4.95 -26.79 29.30
C SER A 708 -6.11 -26.27 30.15
N ILE A 709 -7.04 -27.16 30.53
CA ILE A 709 -8.13 -26.87 31.46
C ILE A 709 -7.97 -27.79 32.67
N GLN A 710 -7.96 -27.19 33.86
CA GLN A 710 -7.78 -27.90 35.11
C GLN A 710 -8.98 -27.69 36.01
N LYS A 711 -9.30 -28.69 36.82
CA LYS A 711 -10.41 -28.64 37.78
C LYS A 711 -9.86 -28.93 39.17
N TRP A 712 -10.21 -28.07 40.12
CA TRP A 712 -9.66 -28.06 41.47
C TRP A 712 -10.75 -28.40 42.46
N TYR A 713 -10.44 -29.34 43.35
CA TYR A 713 -11.43 -29.88 44.28
C TYR A 713 -11.16 -29.42 45.70
N GLY A 714 -12.18 -28.87 46.34
CA GLY A 714 -12.10 -28.35 47.70
C GLY A 714 -13.13 -28.95 48.64
N GLU A 715 -12.90 -28.72 49.92
CA GLU A 715 -13.84 -29.03 50.99
C GLU A 715 -13.63 -28.04 52.12
N TYR A 716 -14.73 -27.56 52.70
CA TYR A 716 -14.68 -26.65 53.83
C TYR A 716 -15.77 -26.95 54.85
N SER A 717 -15.48 -26.67 56.12
CA SER A 717 -16.45 -26.73 57.21
C SER A 717 -16.05 -25.76 58.31
N LEU A 718 -17.03 -25.22 59.02
CA LEU A 718 -16.79 -24.70 60.36
C LEU A 718 -16.65 -25.88 61.36
N PRO A 719 -15.97 -25.70 62.50
CA PRO A 719 -16.00 -26.65 63.62
C PRO A 719 -17.44 -26.89 64.12
N ALA A 720 -17.67 -28.05 64.75
CA ALA A 720 -19.00 -28.41 65.25
C ALA A 720 -19.48 -27.51 66.40
N ASP A 721 -18.57 -27.10 67.28
CA ASP A 721 -18.83 -25.98 68.19
C ASP A 721 -17.97 -24.80 67.72
N VAL A 722 -18.63 -23.72 67.34
CA VAL A 722 -18.00 -22.47 66.92
C VAL A 722 -18.71 -21.31 67.60
N TYR A 723 -17.91 -20.35 68.08
CA TYR A 723 -18.40 -19.23 68.86
C TYR A 723 -18.04 -17.95 68.12
N ALA A 724 -19.06 -17.28 67.57
CA ALA A 724 -18.90 -16.03 66.82
C ALA A 724 -19.01 -14.83 67.77
N VAL A 725 -18.10 -13.86 67.61
CA VAL A 725 -18.16 -12.55 68.28
C VAL A 725 -17.90 -11.45 67.25
N PRO A 726 -18.37 -10.20 67.45
CA PRO A 726 -18.02 -9.08 66.57
C PRO A 726 -16.49 -9.00 66.37
N ALA A 727 -16.03 -8.78 65.14
CA ALA A 727 -14.60 -8.81 64.83
C ALA A 727 -13.80 -7.80 65.68
N GLY A 728 -12.66 -8.24 66.21
CA GLY A 728 -11.83 -7.44 67.13
C GLY A 728 -12.21 -7.57 68.61
N THR A 729 -13.30 -8.27 68.95
CA THR A 729 -13.69 -8.48 70.36
C THR A 729 -12.63 -9.29 71.12
N ASN A 730 -12.12 -8.72 72.22
CA ASN A 730 -11.18 -9.41 73.10
C ASN A 730 -11.92 -10.38 74.06
N VAL A 731 -12.08 -11.63 73.60
CA VAL A 731 -12.77 -12.70 74.32
C VAL A 731 -12.11 -13.05 75.67
N ALA A 732 -10.78 -12.93 75.76
CA ALA A 732 -10.06 -13.19 77.01
C ALA A 732 -10.35 -12.11 78.07
N GLU A 733 -10.34 -10.83 77.66
CA GLU A 733 -10.67 -9.71 78.54
C GLU A 733 -12.15 -9.70 78.95
N TYR A 734 -13.05 -10.09 78.03
CA TYR A 734 -14.46 -10.29 78.37
C TYR A 734 -14.61 -11.36 79.47
N GLY A 735 -13.96 -12.51 79.31
CA GLY A 735 -13.96 -13.56 80.33
C GLY A 735 -13.38 -13.11 81.67
N ARG A 736 -12.34 -12.27 81.67
CA ARG A 736 -11.74 -11.67 82.87
C ARG A 736 -12.71 -10.72 83.60
N THR A 737 -13.54 -9.99 82.87
CA THR A 737 -14.44 -8.95 83.41
C THR A 737 -15.86 -9.44 83.73
N HIS A 738 -16.28 -10.60 83.22
CA HIS A 738 -17.65 -11.13 83.36
C HIS A 738 -17.73 -12.45 84.14
N ASN A 739 -16.88 -12.63 85.16
CA ASN A 739 -16.82 -13.81 86.03
C ASN A 739 -16.58 -15.14 85.29
N GLY A 740 -15.75 -15.11 84.24
CA GLY A 740 -15.39 -16.26 83.43
C GLY A 740 -16.13 -16.29 82.09
N LEU A 741 -15.88 -17.37 81.34
CA LEU A 741 -16.41 -17.56 79.99
C LEU A 741 -16.97 -18.98 79.85
N THR A 742 -18.27 -19.06 79.59
CA THR A 742 -18.96 -20.32 79.32
C THR A 742 -19.42 -20.33 77.86
N GLU A 743 -19.71 -21.50 77.31
CA GLU A 743 -20.25 -21.61 75.96
C GLU A 743 -21.53 -20.76 75.76
N ARG A 744 -22.31 -20.56 76.82
CA ARG A 744 -23.58 -19.80 76.84
C ARG A 744 -23.40 -18.31 77.14
N SER A 745 -22.17 -17.80 77.28
CA SER A 745 -21.93 -16.39 77.57
C SER A 745 -22.49 -15.47 76.47
N PRO A 746 -23.15 -14.35 76.83
CA PRO A 746 -23.95 -13.54 75.89
C PRO A 746 -23.12 -12.73 74.88
N ILE A 747 -21.80 -12.74 75.00
CA ILE A 747 -20.86 -12.26 73.97
C ILE A 747 -20.99 -13.03 72.64
N PHE A 748 -21.44 -14.29 72.69
CA PHE A 748 -21.48 -15.17 71.53
C PHE A 748 -22.78 -15.02 70.73
N LEU A 749 -22.63 -14.62 69.47
CA LEU A 749 -23.70 -14.42 68.51
C LEU A 749 -24.26 -15.79 68.06
N ARG A 750 -25.53 -16.05 68.41
CA ARG A 750 -26.22 -17.34 68.23
C ARG A 750 -27.50 -17.24 67.39
N ASP A 751 -28.23 -16.13 67.49
CA ASP A 751 -29.53 -15.93 66.84
C ASP A 751 -29.38 -15.42 65.40
N GLY A 752 -28.81 -16.25 64.53
CA GLY A 752 -28.47 -15.85 63.16
C GLY A 752 -27.67 -16.89 62.38
N TYR A 753 -26.94 -16.40 61.38
CA TYR A 753 -26.21 -17.22 60.42
C TYR A 753 -24.75 -16.77 60.34
N ILE A 754 -23.80 -17.70 60.39
CA ILE A 754 -22.39 -17.45 60.08
C ILE A 754 -22.19 -17.66 58.58
N VAL A 755 -21.92 -16.58 57.85
CA VAL A 755 -21.61 -16.60 56.41
C VAL A 755 -20.13 -16.87 56.21
N VAL A 756 -19.82 -17.87 55.39
CA VAL A 756 -18.46 -18.13 54.90
C VAL A 756 -18.30 -17.44 53.55
N ASN A 757 -17.38 -16.48 53.49
CA ASN A 757 -17.01 -15.74 52.29
C ASN A 757 -15.58 -16.13 51.85
N PHE A 758 -15.37 -16.39 50.56
CA PHE A 758 -14.11 -16.84 49.98
C PHE A 758 -13.50 -15.79 49.03
N ARG A 759 -12.30 -15.32 49.37
CA ARG A 759 -11.39 -14.71 48.38
C ARG A 759 -10.61 -15.82 47.68
N VAL A 760 -10.81 -15.97 46.36
CA VAL A 760 -10.19 -17.01 45.53
C VAL A 760 -9.15 -16.41 44.58
N GLU A 761 -7.94 -16.96 44.61
CA GLU A 761 -6.77 -16.46 43.86
C GLU A 761 -5.95 -17.63 43.31
N THR A 762 -5.34 -17.46 42.13
CA THR A 762 -4.44 -18.48 41.56
C THR A 762 -2.98 -18.19 41.93
N VAL A 763 -2.25 -19.25 42.25
CA VAL A 763 -0.82 -19.23 42.55
C VAL A 763 -0.12 -20.06 41.46
N ARG A 764 0.86 -19.45 40.79
CA ARG A 764 1.57 -20.08 39.67
C ARG A 764 3.05 -20.21 40.00
N ASN A 765 3.64 -21.37 39.71
CA ASN A 765 5.01 -21.76 40.08
C ASN A 765 5.34 -21.69 41.60
N GLY A 766 4.30 -21.62 42.45
CA GLY A 766 4.44 -21.41 43.90
C GLY A 766 4.68 -19.94 44.31
N GLU A 767 4.61 -18.99 43.38
CA GLU A 767 4.76 -17.56 43.71
C GLU A 767 3.52 -17.07 44.48
N SER A 768 3.73 -16.86 45.77
CA SER A 768 2.66 -16.65 46.74
C SER A 768 2.41 -15.18 47.09
N GLY A 769 3.41 -14.31 46.93
CA GLY A 769 3.32 -12.88 47.23
C GLY A 769 2.54 -12.08 46.17
N THR A 770 2.61 -12.52 44.91
CA THR A 770 1.86 -11.94 43.80
C THR A 770 0.99 -13.02 43.12
N PRO A 771 -0.31 -13.13 43.48
CA PRO A 771 -1.22 -14.05 42.82
C PRO A 771 -1.27 -13.80 41.30
N HIS A 772 -1.41 -14.86 40.50
CA HIS A 772 -1.46 -14.73 39.04
C HIS A 772 -2.80 -14.11 38.60
N LEU A 773 -3.91 -14.76 38.95
CA LEU A 773 -5.28 -14.31 38.66
C LEU A 773 -6.09 -14.15 39.95
N GLN A 774 -7.08 -13.26 39.93
CA GLN A 774 -8.04 -13.09 41.03
C GLN A 774 -9.46 -13.28 40.50
N TYR A 775 -10.27 -14.07 41.21
CA TYR A 775 -11.65 -14.38 40.80
C TYR A 775 -12.57 -13.16 40.99
N VAL A 776 -12.48 -12.50 42.15
CA VAL A 776 -13.40 -11.43 42.57
C VAL A 776 -12.77 -10.03 42.47
N HIS A 777 -11.46 -9.92 42.70
CA HIS A 777 -10.78 -8.64 42.96
C HIS A 777 -9.69 -8.29 41.92
N ALA A 778 -9.78 -8.82 40.69
CA ALA A 778 -8.84 -8.40 39.65
C ALA A 778 -9.09 -6.92 39.26
N PRO A 779 -8.06 -6.12 38.95
CA PRO A 779 -8.22 -4.68 38.72
C PRO A 779 -9.09 -4.30 37.51
N MET A 780 -9.33 -5.23 36.59
CA MET A 780 -10.09 -5.01 35.35
C MET A 780 -11.39 -5.82 35.28
N MET A 781 -11.64 -6.72 36.23
CA MET A 781 -12.71 -7.72 36.10
C MET A 781 -13.13 -8.33 37.44
N ASN A 782 -14.43 -8.54 37.64
CA ASN A 782 -14.96 -9.43 38.67
C ASN A 782 -15.73 -10.60 38.03
N GLN A 783 -15.08 -11.76 37.93
CA GLN A 783 -15.69 -12.97 37.34
C GLN A 783 -16.96 -13.41 38.07
N TRP A 784 -16.99 -13.21 39.39
CA TRP A 784 -18.05 -13.69 40.26
C TRP A 784 -19.36 -12.93 40.03
N PHE A 785 -19.28 -11.59 39.99
CA PHE A 785 -20.44 -10.73 39.80
C PHE A 785 -20.71 -10.42 38.32
N ASP A 786 -19.74 -9.86 37.59
CA ASP A 786 -19.96 -9.28 36.25
C ASP A 786 -20.25 -10.36 35.19
N MET A 787 -19.59 -11.52 35.30
CA MET A 787 -19.75 -12.63 34.35
C MET A 787 -20.71 -13.71 34.85
N GLU A 788 -20.40 -14.39 35.96
CA GLU A 788 -21.17 -15.56 36.41
C GLU A 788 -22.52 -15.20 37.06
N GLY A 789 -22.78 -13.91 37.26
CA GLY A 789 -24.12 -13.37 37.59
C GLY A 789 -24.54 -13.63 39.04
N PHE A 790 -23.60 -13.49 39.98
CA PHE A 790 -23.90 -13.54 41.41
C PHE A 790 -24.91 -12.45 41.83
N GLU A 791 -25.91 -12.83 42.61
CA GLU A 791 -26.84 -11.85 43.21
C GLU A 791 -26.22 -11.26 44.49
N ARG A 792 -26.15 -9.94 44.62
CA ARG A 792 -25.64 -9.25 45.84
C ARG A 792 -26.70 -9.02 46.92
N TRP A 793 -27.93 -9.49 46.70
CA TRP A 793 -29.01 -9.45 47.67
C TRP A 793 -29.97 -10.61 47.43
N GLY A 794 -30.76 -10.96 48.43
CA GLY A 794 -31.83 -11.94 48.27
C GLY A 794 -32.80 -11.89 49.42
N THR A 795 -33.99 -12.43 49.20
CA THR A 795 -35.02 -12.57 50.24
C THR A 795 -35.15 -14.03 50.63
N ASP A 796 -35.34 -14.28 51.92
CA ASP A 796 -35.64 -15.63 52.43
C ASP A 796 -37.15 -15.95 52.38
N PRO A 797 -37.56 -17.20 52.63
CA PRO A 797 -38.98 -17.58 52.60
C PRO A 797 -39.86 -16.96 53.69
N TYR A 798 -39.29 -16.15 54.59
CA TYR A 798 -39.97 -15.40 55.64
C TYR A 798 -40.03 -13.88 55.34
N GLY A 799 -39.55 -13.45 54.17
CA GLY A 799 -39.53 -12.03 53.76
C GLY A 799 -38.35 -11.23 54.30
N ARG A 800 -37.39 -11.87 54.99
CA ARG A 800 -36.17 -11.20 55.49
C ARG A 800 -35.22 -10.97 54.31
N ARG A 801 -34.76 -9.74 54.14
CA ARG A 801 -33.80 -9.36 53.10
C ARG A 801 -32.37 -9.51 53.63
N PHE A 802 -31.51 -10.11 52.82
CA PHE A 802 -30.08 -10.22 53.07
C PHE A 802 -29.28 -9.44 52.02
N THR A 803 -28.14 -8.90 52.44
CA THR A 803 -27.10 -8.36 51.54
C THR A 803 -25.93 -9.33 51.51
N PHE A 804 -25.56 -9.75 50.30
CA PHE A 804 -24.46 -10.67 50.05
C PHE A 804 -23.23 -9.89 49.57
N LEU A 805 -22.06 -10.43 49.88
CA LEU A 805 -20.78 -9.97 49.34
C LEU A 805 -20.28 -11.00 48.33
N ASP A 806 -19.60 -10.54 47.30
CA ASP A 806 -18.98 -11.42 46.32
C ASP A 806 -18.02 -12.39 47.03
N GLY A 807 -18.06 -13.66 46.63
CA GLY A 807 -17.40 -14.75 47.36
C GLY A 807 -18.22 -15.37 48.50
N ASP A 808 -19.42 -14.90 48.85
CA ASP A 808 -20.27 -15.62 49.82
C ASP A 808 -20.68 -16.99 49.27
N VAL A 809 -20.39 -18.06 50.02
CA VAL A 809 -20.62 -19.45 49.58
C VAL A 809 -21.76 -20.13 50.34
N VAL A 810 -21.66 -20.22 51.68
CA VAL A 810 -22.59 -20.98 52.52
C VAL A 810 -22.88 -20.22 53.81
N PHE A 811 -24.15 -20.23 54.21
CA PHE A 811 -24.64 -19.78 55.51
C PHE A 811 -24.73 -20.99 56.43
N TYR A 812 -24.04 -20.92 57.57
CA TYR A 812 -24.16 -21.86 58.67
C TYR A 812 -25.14 -21.35 59.72
N ASP A 813 -25.98 -22.22 60.26
CA ASP A 813 -26.83 -21.88 61.42
C ASP A 813 -25.94 -21.67 62.66
N ALA A 814 -25.99 -20.48 63.27
CA ALA A 814 -25.13 -20.13 64.40
C ALA A 814 -25.60 -20.71 65.74
N GLY A 815 -26.84 -21.21 65.81
CA GLY A 815 -27.44 -21.81 66.99
C GLY A 815 -27.46 -23.35 66.96
N ARG A 816 -27.19 -23.97 65.81
CA ARG A 816 -27.29 -25.43 65.60
C ARG A 816 -25.97 -26.07 65.15
N SER A 817 -25.69 -27.23 65.73
CA SER A 817 -24.49 -28.04 65.47
C SER A 817 -24.86 -29.38 64.84
N SER A 818 -23.94 -29.94 64.05
CA SER A 818 -24.01 -31.34 63.61
C SER A 818 -24.06 -32.31 64.80
N ARG A 819 -23.59 -31.90 66.00
CA ARG A 819 -23.73 -32.71 67.22
C ARG A 819 -25.18 -32.91 67.63
N ASP A 820 -26.08 -31.98 67.32
CA ASP A 820 -27.47 -32.04 67.74
C ASP A 820 -28.23 -33.19 67.04
N ASP A 821 -27.74 -33.66 65.89
CA ASP A 821 -28.26 -34.83 65.17
C ASP A 821 -27.79 -36.17 65.74
N PHE A 822 -26.77 -36.19 66.60
CA PHE A 822 -26.18 -37.40 67.18
C PHE A 822 -26.28 -37.45 68.72
N ARG A 823 -26.97 -36.52 69.36
CA ARG A 823 -27.26 -36.62 70.80
C ARG A 823 -28.22 -37.77 71.05
N SER A 824 -27.73 -38.82 71.69
CA SER A 824 -28.58 -39.88 72.22
C SER A 824 -29.58 -39.29 73.23
N LEU A 825 -30.87 -39.60 73.04
CA LEU A 825 -31.93 -39.34 74.01
C LEU A 825 -31.79 -40.31 75.20
N VAL A 826 -30.75 -40.12 76.01
CA VAL A 826 -30.73 -40.65 77.38
C VAL A 826 -31.39 -39.61 78.27
N THR A 827 -32.65 -39.86 78.63
CA THR A 827 -33.28 -39.20 79.77
C THR A 827 -32.54 -39.63 81.03
N HIS A 828 -31.91 -38.67 81.71
CA HIS A 828 -31.43 -38.81 83.08
C HIS A 828 -32.53 -38.46 84.07
#